data_AF-A0A969Y8Z9-F1
#
_entry.id   AF-A0A969Y8Z9-F1
#
_cell.length_a   1.000
_cell.length_b   1.000
_cell.length_c   1.000
_cell.angle_alpha   90.00
_cell.angle_beta   90.00
_cell.angle_gamma   90.00
#
_symmetry.space_group_name_H-M   'P 1'
#
loop_
_entity.id
_entity.type
_entity.pdbx_description
1 polymer ?
#
loop_
_entity_poly.entity_id
_entity_poly.type
_entity_poly.pdbx_seq_one_letter_code
_entity_poly.pdbx_strand_id
1 'polypeptide(L)'
;MKNHIRLHGQTVSAVTAMFFFGFALSLTGAPTESTQVRKLFSDPPRQYTSAPLWVWNDLLTEEQVRGTMRDLAEQNVKQVFVHPRPGLMTPYLSEDWFRLWKAALDEAERLDMNVWIYDENSYPSGFAGGWVPELMPESRGRGLRFRQSSEQPTWADNVLAVFMRNGNRLEDVTKQVKAGEKLTGQGYIAATIERAQNSPWHGGRCYVDLLFPGVTEKFLEVTMGAYEREIGRQFGKRVPGVFTDEPELQPAGGLPWTDDLPEQFEKRWGYSLIANLASLTQPVGDWRKVRHDYYSTLLRLFIERWGKPYYDYCERRGLEFTGHYWEHEWPNCTMVPDNMAMAAWQQRPGIDILMNQYAENTHAQFGNVRSCREIASVANQLGRGRTLVELYGAGGWDLRFEDMKRIGDWLQVLGVNTLDEHLSYVTIRGARKNDHPQSFSYHEPWWPAYNALAKYFSRLTAALTQGEQINRILVVEPTTTAWMYQGDGAALNRLGSEFFNLLMSLEAAQIEYDLGCEDIMARHGAVREGRLWVGKRGYDVVVLPPGMENVRSEVADLGEEFLTAGGSIVCLGQPPSRIDGRESDRAQQGAGEPGWITAKPEDAVAVLRRWNSEDEFRIRRAEKDGGVLFHMRRKLADGDLVFLVNTSIANPSDGIVESNRKGVEVWDPATGRISPFAFETTGSGVSARYSLPPCGSLVLFFSNKPVKSAPPESGAAIQIAGSGETRARRIGPNVLKLDYVDVTAGGETLSNAYYYAAAQFAFKKNGMPGNPWDSAVQFKDELISKTFPPESGFTATYRFNIECDVPGNLALVVERPDLYKIKCNGVEVSAELDGPSKTAARAYASRQQRRTGSQNQTIGGYTATFKNWWLDKSFGRIPIAHAAKRGENIVTLEARPFSMWHEIEAAFIVGDFRLKPVERGFVIVADAAPEILNTIGLPAHTNNPDGTAWLSGGIGFQKNPDGSAVEDRQPYVVFDLGRATDIRQVRIWNYNEGHVRDLTGRGTKDLRILGSVESLDSFALDLGRFTLPRANQSSPPTVLDLPATRLRFIRFDILSNQNGVTYPANGQPQDNGFVGLAEVQFVTSQGEPVKGVKVARVSGELGSHQRVAAYLVDGSGLGVPRTGWDKQGHPFYAEGVSYSQSFVLEKPVGKYVVSLRDWYGSVAEVRVNGKSAGHIFCAPWECEVTRLLKPGRNEIEVTVIGTLKNTLGPHHGNPPLGSAWPGMFRVGPEQGPPPGLQYHTVSYGLFEPFVLKQMSAADRQ
;
A
#
# COMPACT_ATOMS: atom_id res chain seq x y z
N MET A 1 -45.00 -33.97 -6.24
CA MET A 1 -45.98 -34.98 -5.79
C MET A 1 -45.80 -36.24 -6.64
N LYS A 2 -45.89 -37.45 -6.04
CA LYS A 2 -45.99 -38.77 -6.70
C LYS A 2 -44.79 -39.22 -7.58
N ASN A 3 -44.35 -40.49 -7.62
CA ASN A 3 -44.51 -41.61 -6.67
C ASN A 3 -43.59 -42.82 -7.00
N HIS A 4 -43.30 -43.64 -5.97
CA HIS A 4 -42.59 -44.95 -5.99
C HIS A 4 -41.07 -44.88 -6.27
N ILE A 5 -40.21 -45.87 -5.97
CA ILE A 5 -40.34 -47.25 -5.44
C ILE A 5 -39.61 -47.40 -4.06
N ARG A 6 -39.67 -48.57 -3.40
CA ARG A 6 -39.03 -48.97 -2.12
C ARG A 6 -37.61 -49.56 -2.35
N LEU A 7 -36.59 -49.36 -1.50
CA LEU A 7 -36.35 -49.82 -0.11
C LEU A 7 -35.95 -51.31 0.03
N HIS A 8 -34.65 -51.59 0.25
CA HIS A 8 -33.96 -52.66 1.01
C HIS A 8 -32.43 -52.45 0.76
N GLY A 9 -31.48 -52.46 1.70
CA GLY A 9 -31.56 -52.54 3.16
C GLY A 9 -30.47 -53.44 3.75
N GLN A 10 -29.28 -52.91 4.08
CA GLN A 10 -28.43 -53.41 5.18
C GLN A 10 -27.28 -52.46 5.57
N THR A 11 -27.02 -52.42 6.87
CA THR A 11 -26.12 -51.57 7.65
C THR A 11 -24.62 -51.84 7.48
N VAL A 12 -23.80 -50.78 7.40
CA VAL A 12 -22.44 -50.74 8.00
C VAL A 12 -22.23 -49.39 8.71
N SER A 13 -21.54 -49.46 9.85
CA SER A 13 -21.47 -48.48 10.93
C SER A 13 -21.00 -47.05 10.63
N ALA A 14 -21.70 -46.14 11.30
CA ALA A 14 -21.28 -44.82 11.76
C ALA A 14 -19.77 -44.59 12.02
N VAL A 15 -19.10 -43.90 11.10
CA VAL A 15 -17.92 -43.04 11.35
C VAL A 15 -17.98 -41.71 10.56
N THR A 16 -18.73 -41.67 9.45
CA THR A 16 -18.62 -40.61 8.41
C THR A 16 -19.52 -39.38 8.61
N ALA A 17 -19.79 -38.96 9.86
CA ALA A 17 -20.77 -37.90 10.16
C ALA A 17 -20.21 -36.61 10.81
N MET A 18 -18.88 -36.46 10.92
CA MET A 18 -18.25 -35.34 11.66
C MET A 18 -17.37 -34.39 10.84
N PHE A 19 -17.30 -34.55 9.51
CA PHE A 19 -16.34 -33.80 8.66
C PHE A 19 -16.95 -32.97 7.50
N PHE A 20 -18.28 -32.85 7.42
CA PHE A 20 -18.95 -32.10 6.34
C PHE A 20 -19.66 -30.79 6.79
N PHE A 21 -19.56 -30.41 8.05
CA PHE A 21 -20.01 -29.08 8.52
C PHE A 21 -18.90 -28.04 8.31
N GLY A 22 -18.94 -27.34 7.16
CA GLY A 22 -17.96 -26.30 6.83
C GLY A 22 -18.19 -25.59 5.50
N PHE A 23 -18.78 -26.28 4.52
CA PHE A 23 -19.30 -25.67 3.30
C PHE A 23 -20.82 -25.53 3.39
N ALA A 24 -21.34 -24.35 3.04
CA ALA A 24 -22.76 -23.96 3.12
C ALA A 24 -23.37 -23.97 4.54
N LEU A 25 -22.99 -23.00 5.38
CA LEU A 25 -23.75 -22.58 6.56
C LEU A 25 -24.17 -21.11 6.47
N SER A 26 -24.73 -20.74 5.31
CA SER A 26 -25.43 -19.49 5.08
C SER A 26 -26.58 -19.71 4.10
N LEU A 27 -27.67 -20.31 4.60
CA LEU A 27 -29.04 -20.25 4.05
C LEU A 27 -29.96 -21.11 4.95
N THR A 28 -30.79 -20.46 5.76
CA THR A 28 -31.67 -21.00 6.83
C THR A 28 -30.96 -21.45 8.13
N GLY A 29 -31.53 -21.12 9.30
CA GLY A 29 -31.06 -21.67 10.59
C GLY A 29 -31.41 -20.86 11.84
N ALA A 30 -30.50 -19.98 12.26
CA ALA A 30 -30.60 -19.16 13.48
C ALA A 30 -29.65 -17.94 13.39
N PRO A 31 -29.90 -16.84 14.13
CA PRO A 31 -28.95 -15.72 14.24
C PRO A 31 -27.67 -16.14 14.98
N THR A 32 -26.52 -15.59 14.60
CA THR A 32 -25.22 -15.92 15.24
C THR A 32 -25.14 -15.39 16.66
N GLU A 33 -24.81 -16.24 17.63
CA GLU A 33 -24.58 -15.87 19.03
C GLU A 33 -23.09 -15.68 19.35
N SER A 34 -22.77 -14.80 20.30
CA SER A 34 -21.40 -14.54 20.77
C SER A 34 -20.65 -15.79 21.20
N THR A 35 -21.35 -16.81 21.73
CA THR A 35 -20.73 -18.09 22.13
C THR A 35 -20.10 -18.83 20.94
N GLN A 36 -20.68 -18.73 19.75
CA GLN A 36 -20.11 -19.29 18.52
C GLN A 36 -18.89 -18.47 18.07
N VAL A 37 -19.02 -17.14 18.09
CA VAL A 37 -17.94 -16.21 17.70
C VAL A 37 -16.72 -16.35 18.61
N ARG A 38 -16.89 -16.54 19.94
CA ARG A 38 -15.80 -16.78 20.90
C ARG A 38 -14.95 -17.99 20.53
N LYS A 39 -15.57 -19.08 20.06
CA LYS A 39 -14.87 -20.29 19.64
C LYS A 39 -14.02 -20.04 18.39
N LEU A 40 -14.57 -19.33 17.41
CA LEU A 40 -13.84 -18.91 16.20
C LEU A 40 -12.70 -17.93 16.54
N PHE A 41 -12.92 -17.01 17.47
CA PHE A 41 -11.93 -16.03 17.91
C PHE A 41 -10.74 -16.68 18.64
N SER A 42 -10.96 -17.73 19.44
CA SER A 42 -9.85 -18.41 20.11
C SER A 42 -8.91 -19.13 19.14
N ASP A 43 -9.45 -19.78 18.11
CA ASP A 43 -8.73 -20.63 17.16
C ASP A 43 -9.39 -20.54 15.76
N PRO A 44 -9.03 -19.53 14.94
CA PRO A 44 -9.64 -19.32 13.63
C PRO A 44 -9.27 -20.43 12.64
N PRO A 45 -10.26 -21.11 11.98
CA PRO A 45 -9.96 -22.05 10.90
C PRO A 45 -9.40 -21.32 9.66
N ARG A 46 -8.69 -22.08 8.81
CA ARG A 46 -7.85 -21.58 7.70
C ARG A 46 -8.48 -20.52 6.81
N GLN A 47 -9.79 -20.57 6.55
CA GLN A 47 -10.47 -19.60 5.67
C GLN A 47 -10.48 -18.15 6.20
N TYR A 48 -10.15 -17.93 7.48
CA TYR A 48 -10.03 -16.61 8.11
C TYR A 48 -8.59 -16.13 8.27
N THR A 49 -7.59 -16.97 7.98
CA THR A 49 -6.19 -16.53 7.91
C THR A 49 -5.97 -15.67 6.66
N SER A 50 -4.92 -14.85 6.66
CA SER A 50 -4.50 -14.16 5.44
C SER A 50 -3.99 -15.14 4.38
N ALA A 51 -3.87 -14.63 3.16
CA ALA A 51 -3.81 -15.43 1.95
C ALA A 51 -2.86 -14.79 0.94
N PRO A 52 -1.54 -14.70 1.19
CA PRO A 52 -0.63 -13.96 0.32
C PRO A 52 -0.53 -14.50 -1.11
N LEU A 53 -0.30 -13.58 -2.04
CA LEU A 53 0.23 -13.82 -3.38
C LEU A 53 1.57 -14.55 -3.28
N TRP A 54 1.53 -15.87 -3.41
CA TRP A 54 2.69 -16.75 -3.36
C TRP A 54 3.32 -16.85 -4.74
N VAL A 55 4.46 -16.19 -4.87
CA VAL A 55 5.06 -15.88 -6.15
C VAL A 55 5.91 -17.01 -6.69
N TRP A 56 5.46 -17.55 -7.81
CA TRP A 56 6.16 -18.53 -8.61
C TRP A 56 6.97 -17.78 -9.69
N ASN A 57 8.27 -17.61 -9.45
CA ASN A 57 9.15 -16.75 -10.24
C ASN A 57 10.53 -17.38 -10.58
N ASP A 58 10.61 -18.69 -10.79
CA ASP A 58 11.87 -19.38 -11.16
C ASP A 58 11.57 -20.64 -12.02
N LEU A 59 12.59 -21.45 -12.32
CA LEU A 59 12.40 -22.85 -12.71
C LEU A 59 12.25 -23.69 -11.45
N LEU A 60 11.00 -23.93 -11.07
CA LEU A 60 10.63 -24.36 -9.72
C LEU A 60 10.77 -25.88 -9.52
N THR A 61 11.11 -26.25 -8.30
CA THR A 61 11.15 -27.63 -7.82
C THR A 61 10.04 -27.89 -6.80
N GLU A 62 9.64 -29.16 -6.66
CA GLU A 62 8.62 -29.55 -5.65
C GLU A 62 9.08 -29.26 -4.21
N GLU A 63 10.38 -29.30 -3.93
CA GLU A 63 10.88 -29.01 -2.58
C GLU A 63 10.88 -27.50 -2.27
N GLN A 64 11.10 -26.63 -3.25
CA GLN A 64 10.82 -25.20 -3.08
C GLN A 64 9.33 -24.96 -2.81
N VAL A 65 8.46 -25.57 -3.63
CA VAL A 65 7.00 -25.47 -3.50
C VAL A 65 6.52 -25.93 -2.13
N ARG A 66 6.89 -27.14 -1.70
CA ARG A 66 6.51 -27.69 -0.38
C ARG A 66 7.20 -26.95 0.77
N GLY A 67 8.44 -26.49 0.57
CA GLY A 67 9.20 -25.70 1.54
C GLY A 67 8.50 -24.40 1.90
N THR A 68 8.17 -23.55 0.91
CA THR A 68 7.48 -22.28 1.17
C THR A 68 6.13 -22.49 1.86
N MET A 69 5.38 -23.54 1.52
CA MET A 69 4.12 -23.84 2.20
C MET A 69 4.32 -24.23 3.68
N ARG A 70 5.41 -24.95 4.01
CA ARG A 70 5.79 -25.21 5.41
C ARG A 70 6.15 -23.91 6.13
N ASP A 71 7.00 -23.08 5.53
CA ASP A 71 7.44 -21.80 6.10
C ASP A 71 6.25 -20.87 6.40
N LEU A 72 5.26 -20.80 5.50
CA LEU A 72 4.01 -20.05 5.66
C LEU A 72 3.09 -20.66 6.75
N ALA A 73 2.92 -21.98 6.74
CA ALA A 73 2.11 -22.69 7.72
C ALA A 73 2.62 -22.54 9.16
N GLU A 74 3.94 -22.44 9.35
CA GLU A 74 4.58 -22.15 10.64
C GLU A 74 4.27 -20.73 11.14
N GLN A 75 4.07 -19.77 10.22
CA GLN A 75 3.63 -18.41 10.57
C GLN A 75 2.11 -18.24 10.74
N ASN A 76 1.33 -19.33 10.75
CA ASN A 76 -0.14 -19.30 10.80
C ASN A 76 -0.80 -18.68 9.55
N VAL A 77 -0.08 -18.62 8.43
CA VAL A 77 -0.67 -18.36 7.11
C VAL A 77 -1.18 -19.69 6.56
N LYS A 78 -2.49 -19.80 6.29
CA LYS A 78 -3.13 -21.07 5.87
C LYS A 78 -3.85 -20.96 4.52
N GLN A 79 -3.61 -19.90 3.78
CA GLN A 79 -4.09 -19.70 2.41
C GLN A 79 -2.95 -19.11 1.58
N VAL A 80 -2.95 -19.34 0.26
CA VAL A 80 -2.02 -18.74 -0.70
C VAL A 80 -2.71 -18.60 -2.05
N PHE A 81 -2.41 -17.56 -2.83
CA PHE A 81 -2.70 -17.49 -4.27
C PHE A 81 -1.43 -17.83 -5.05
N VAL A 82 -1.46 -18.81 -5.95
CA VAL A 82 -0.28 -19.17 -6.76
C VAL A 82 -0.11 -18.16 -7.89
N HIS A 83 0.76 -17.16 -7.70
CA HIS A 83 0.89 -15.98 -8.57
C HIS A 83 2.12 -16.10 -9.51
N PRO A 84 1.93 -16.19 -10.84
CA PRO A 84 3.01 -16.05 -11.83
C PRO A 84 3.48 -14.60 -11.95
N ARG A 85 4.77 -14.32 -11.71
CA ARG A 85 5.36 -12.96 -11.79
C ARG A 85 6.61 -12.91 -12.66
N PRO A 86 7.11 -11.71 -13.04
CA PRO A 86 8.39 -11.54 -13.71
C PRO A 86 9.52 -12.40 -13.11
N GLY A 87 10.29 -13.00 -14.00
CA GLY A 87 11.32 -13.98 -13.63
C GLY A 87 10.86 -15.45 -13.63
N LEU A 88 9.56 -15.75 -13.79
CA LEU A 88 9.04 -17.10 -13.98
C LEU A 88 9.66 -17.77 -15.22
N MET A 89 10.40 -18.86 -14.98
CA MET A 89 11.03 -19.69 -16.02
C MET A 89 10.27 -21.00 -16.26
N THR A 90 9.49 -21.47 -15.29
CA THR A 90 8.61 -22.64 -15.45
C THR A 90 7.49 -22.31 -16.43
N PRO A 91 7.34 -23.01 -17.58
CA PRO A 91 6.34 -22.66 -18.58
C PRO A 91 4.90 -22.72 -18.03
N TYR A 92 4.19 -21.59 -18.08
CA TYR A 92 2.81 -21.46 -17.61
C TYR A 92 1.86 -22.41 -18.34
N LEU A 93 0.93 -23.02 -17.59
CA LEU A 93 -0.03 -24.06 -18.03
C LEU A 93 0.59 -25.34 -18.63
N SER A 94 1.89 -25.58 -18.45
CA SER A 94 2.56 -26.83 -18.89
C SER A 94 2.33 -28.03 -17.96
N GLU A 95 2.75 -29.22 -18.39
CA GLU A 95 2.78 -30.41 -17.51
C GLU A 95 3.56 -30.17 -16.21
N ASP A 96 4.67 -29.42 -16.26
CA ASP A 96 5.48 -29.11 -15.08
C ASP A 96 4.79 -28.11 -14.16
N TRP A 97 4.07 -27.11 -14.72
CA TRP A 97 3.18 -26.23 -13.94
C TRP A 97 2.17 -27.04 -13.13
N PHE A 98 1.46 -27.96 -13.79
CA PHE A 98 0.45 -28.79 -13.12
C PHE A 98 1.01 -29.88 -12.20
N ARG A 99 2.26 -30.33 -12.42
CA ARG A 99 2.98 -31.20 -11.48
C ARG A 99 3.27 -30.47 -10.17
N LEU A 100 3.75 -29.23 -10.23
CA LEU A 100 4.00 -28.39 -9.06
C LEU A 100 2.70 -28.06 -8.31
N TRP A 101 1.60 -27.79 -9.04
CA TRP A 101 0.27 -27.57 -8.44
C TRP A 101 -0.23 -28.79 -7.66
N LYS A 102 -0.04 -30.00 -8.20
CA LYS A 102 -0.39 -31.24 -7.51
C LYS A 102 0.45 -31.40 -6.24
N ALA A 103 1.76 -31.13 -6.30
CA ALA A 103 2.62 -31.13 -5.11
C ALA A 103 2.21 -30.09 -4.05
N ALA A 104 1.77 -28.90 -4.46
CA ALA A 104 1.23 -27.88 -3.55
C ALA A 104 -0.08 -28.33 -2.89
N LEU A 105 -0.99 -28.95 -3.63
CA LEU A 105 -2.26 -29.46 -3.12
C LEU A 105 -2.08 -30.63 -2.13
N ASP A 106 -1.13 -31.53 -2.39
CA ASP A 106 -0.76 -32.59 -1.44
C ASP A 106 -0.23 -32.00 -0.11
N GLU A 107 0.60 -30.96 -0.19
CA GLU A 107 1.16 -30.30 0.99
C GLU A 107 0.08 -29.47 1.73
N ALA A 108 -0.85 -28.85 1.00
CA ALA A 108 -2.00 -28.16 1.55
C ALA A 108 -2.93 -29.09 2.34
N GLU A 109 -3.14 -30.32 1.86
CA GLU A 109 -3.88 -31.33 2.61
C GLU A 109 -3.16 -31.70 3.92
N ARG A 110 -1.83 -31.86 3.87
CA ARG A 110 -0.99 -32.15 5.05
C ARG A 110 -0.93 -31.01 6.08
N LEU A 111 -0.99 -29.76 5.64
CA LEU A 111 -0.80 -28.56 6.47
C LEU A 111 -2.12 -27.87 6.90
N ASP A 112 -3.26 -28.40 6.45
CA ASP A 112 -4.59 -27.78 6.44
C ASP A 112 -4.60 -26.36 5.85
N MET A 113 -4.24 -26.23 4.58
CA MET A 113 -4.24 -24.97 3.83
C MET A 113 -5.27 -24.96 2.70
N ASN A 114 -5.56 -23.76 2.18
CA ASN A 114 -6.20 -23.54 0.88
C ASN A 114 -5.15 -23.04 -0.13
N VAL A 115 -5.30 -23.39 -1.40
CA VAL A 115 -4.46 -22.93 -2.52
C VAL A 115 -5.39 -22.36 -3.58
N TRP A 116 -5.33 -21.05 -3.78
CA TRP A 116 -6.17 -20.30 -4.70
C TRP A 116 -5.49 -20.16 -6.06
N ILE A 117 -6.29 -20.15 -7.12
CA ILE A 117 -5.81 -19.89 -8.48
C ILE A 117 -5.70 -18.38 -8.67
N TYR A 118 -4.58 -17.95 -9.22
CA TYR A 118 -4.46 -16.65 -9.88
C TYR A 118 -4.53 -16.92 -11.39
N ASP A 119 -5.35 -16.18 -12.14
CA ASP A 119 -5.82 -16.61 -13.45
C ASP A 119 -4.93 -16.26 -14.65
N GLU A 120 -3.94 -15.38 -14.46
CA GLU A 120 -3.12 -14.79 -15.52
C GLU A 120 -1.61 -15.07 -15.30
N ASN A 121 -0.77 -14.72 -16.28
CA ASN A 121 0.68 -14.69 -16.18
C ASN A 121 1.26 -13.49 -16.95
N SER A 122 1.65 -12.37 -16.34
CA SER A 122 1.42 -11.99 -14.94
C SER A 122 0.09 -11.25 -14.79
N TYR A 123 -0.03 -10.02 -15.27
CA TYR A 123 -1.24 -9.17 -15.18
C TYR A 123 -1.21 -8.11 -16.30
N PRO A 124 -2.31 -7.44 -16.67
CA PRO A 124 -3.70 -7.66 -16.23
C PRO A 124 -4.36 -8.89 -16.87
N SER A 125 -5.39 -9.45 -16.24
CA SER A 125 -6.13 -10.63 -16.71
C SER A 125 -6.73 -10.44 -18.11
N GLY A 126 -6.55 -11.45 -18.97
CA GLY A 126 -7.26 -11.58 -20.26
C GLY A 126 -6.42 -12.14 -21.40
N PHE A 127 -5.09 -12.13 -21.31
CA PHE A 127 -4.20 -12.59 -22.38
C PHE A 127 -3.64 -14.01 -22.15
N ALA A 128 -3.80 -14.57 -20.95
CA ALA A 128 -3.36 -15.91 -20.53
C ALA A 128 -1.87 -16.17 -20.84
N GLY A 129 -0.96 -15.29 -20.42
CA GLY A 129 0.48 -15.37 -20.69
C GLY A 129 0.86 -15.27 -22.17
N GLY A 130 -0.08 -14.85 -23.02
CA GLY A 130 0.04 -14.75 -24.48
C GLY A 130 -0.76 -15.80 -25.23
N TRP A 131 -1.43 -16.74 -24.55
CA TRP A 131 -2.20 -17.81 -25.20
C TRP A 131 -3.49 -17.34 -25.88
N VAL A 132 -4.25 -16.39 -25.31
CA VAL A 132 -5.48 -15.87 -25.96
C VAL A 132 -5.18 -15.16 -27.29
N PRO A 133 -4.27 -14.15 -27.36
CA PRO A 133 -3.95 -13.49 -28.64
C PRO A 133 -3.19 -14.40 -29.63
N GLU A 134 -2.57 -15.49 -29.19
CA GLU A 134 -2.01 -16.53 -30.08
C GLU A 134 -3.10 -17.41 -30.70
N LEU A 135 -4.11 -17.82 -29.92
CA LEU A 135 -5.17 -18.74 -30.35
C LEU A 135 -6.39 -18.04 -30.98
N MET A 136 -6.53 -16.73 -30.77
CA MET A 136 -7.62 -15.88 -31.27
C MET A 136 -7.05 -14.50 -31.68
N PRO A 137 -6.30 -14.38 -32.79
CA PRO A 137 -5.61 -13.13 -33.16
C PRO A 137 -6.52 -11.91 -33.38
N GLU A 138 -7.80 -12.12 -33.67
CA GLU A 138 -8.86 -11.12 -33.79
C GLU A 138 -9.22 -10.44 -32.45
N SER A 139 -8.87 -11.08 -31.32
CA SER A 139 -9.02 -10.53 -29.96
C SER A 139 -8.11 -9.34 -29.66
N ARG A 140 -7.16 -8.99 -30.56
CA ARG A 140 -6.22 -7.89 -30.36
C ARG A 140 -6.92 -6.62 -29.87
N GLY A 141 -6.42 -6.08 -28.76
CA GLY A 141 -6.94 -4.85 -28.15
C GLY A 141 -7.08 -3.69 -29.13
N ARG A 142 -8.14 -2.90 -28.95
CA ARG A 142 -8.51 -1.75 -29.79
C ARG A 142 -8.71 -0.52 -28.90
N GLY A 143 -8.56 0.66 -29.49
CA GLY A 143 -8.80 1.93 -28.80
C GLY A 143 -9.11 3.05 -29.78
N LEU A 144 -10.05 3.93 -29.42
CA LEU A 144 -10.46 5.08 -30.22
C LEU A 144 -9.65 6.31 -29.80
N ARG A 145 -8.73 6.77 -30.67
CA ARG A 145 -7.97 8.01 -30.47
C ARG A 145 -8.53 9.14 -31.35
N PHE A 146 -8.67 10.31 -30.74
CA PHE A 146 -8.93 11.57 -31.45
C PHE A 146 -7.61 12.32 -31.65
N ARG A 147 -7.25 12.61 -32.89
CA ARG A 147 -6.02 13.33 -33.27
C ARG A 147 -6.39 14.69 -33.85
N GLN A 148 -5.86 15.77 -33.28
CA GLN A 148 -6.04 17.12 -33.79
C GLN A 148 -4.92 17.49 -34.77
N SER A 149 -5.24 18.18 -35.86
CA SER A 149 -4.28 18.67 -36.84
C SER A 149 -4.71 20.02 -37.43
N SER A 150 -3.74 20.83 -37.88
CA SER A 150 -4.02 22.01 -38.71
C SER A 150 -4.38 21.65 -40.15
N GLU A 151 -3.77 20.58 -40.67
CA GLU A 151 -3.97 20.08 -42.03
C GLU A 151 -5.02 18.96 -42.09
N GLN A 152 -5.65 18.79 -43.25
CA GLN A 152 -6.64 17.73 -43.48
C GLN A 152 -5.96 16.36 -43.40
N PRO A 153 -6.46 15.42 -42.58
CA PRO A 153 -5.94 14.06 -42.53
C PRO A 153 -6.27 13.29 -43.82
N THR A 154 -5.34 12.46 -44.28
CA THR A 154 -5.58 11.50 -45.37
C THR A 154 -6.51 10.38 -44.89
N TRP A 155 -7.46 9.96 -45.74
CA TRP A 155 -8.29 8.79 -45.45
C TRP A 155 -7.46 7.50 -45.40
N ALA A 156 -7.71 6.66 -44.39
CA ALA A 156 -7.11 5.33 -44.24
C ALA A 156 -8.11 4.38 -43.56
N ASP A 157 -7.89 3.07 -43.66
CA ASP A 157 -8.84 2.05 -43.19
C ASP A 157 -9.14 2.10 -41.68
N ASN A 158 -8.26 2.70 -40.88
CA ASN A 158 -8.45 2.89 -39.44
C ASN A 158 -9.06 4.26 -39.06
N VAL A 159 -9.41 5.11 -40.03
CA VAL A 159 -10.12 6.37 -39.80
C VAL A 159 -11.63 6.08 -39.79
N LEU A 160 -12.32 6.43 -38.70
CA LEU A 160 -13.78 6.30 -38.60
C LEU A 160 -14.49 7.57 -39.06
N ALA A 161 -14.00 8.72 -38.61
CA ALA A 161 -14.59 10.02 -38.91
C ALA A 161 -13.53 11.14 -38.95
N VAL A 162 -13.81 12.19 -39.72
CA VAL A 162 -13.02 13.42 -39.78
C VAL A 162 -13.95 14.61 -39.58
N PHE A 163 -13.68 15.40 -38.55
CA PHE A 163 -14.42 16.61 -38.23
C PHE A 163 -13.57 17.84 -38.57
N MET A 164 -14.12 18.77 -39.35
CA MET A 164 -13.48 20.05 -39.68
C MET A 164 -13.94 21.13 -38.72
N ARG A 165 -13.00 21.93 -38.18
CA ARG A 165 -13.28 23.05 -37.28
C ARG A 165 -13.52 24.33 -38.08
N ASN A 166 -14.71 24.89 -37.90
CA ASN A 166 -15.16 26.14 -38.51
C ASN A 166 -15.63 27.09 -37.40
N GLY A 167 -14.71 27.87 -36.84
CA GLY A 167 -14.94 28.66 -35.64
C GLY A 167 -15.28 27.78 -34.43
N ASN A 168 -16.42 28.06 -33.79
CA ASN A 168 -16.93 27.28 -32.65
C ASN A 168 -17.72 26.02 -33.08
N ARG A 169 -17.78 25.69 -34.38
CA ARG A 169 -18.48 24.50 -34.89
C ARG A 169 -17.49 23.43 -35.33
N LEU A 170 -17.88 22.17 -35.13
CA LEU A 170 -17.27 21.00 -35.74
C LEU A 170 -18.26 20.42 -36.75
N GLU A 171 -17.81 20.25 -37.98
CA GLU A 171 -18.58 19.76 -39.12
C GLU A 171 -18.05 18.38 -39.52
N ASP A 172 -18.92 17.38 -39.64
CA ASP A 172 -18.53 16.07 -40.14
C ASP A 172 -18.26 16.13 -41.65
N VAL A 173 -16.99 15.98 -42.02
CA VAL A 173 -16.50 15.99 -43.41
C VAL A 173 -16.02 14.61 -43.86
N THR A 174 -16.37 13.56 -43.12
CA THR A 174 -15.91 12.17 -43.33
C THR A 174 -16.14 11.69 -44.76
N LYS A 175 -17.30 12.01 -45.35
CA LYS A 175 -17.66 11.58 -46.71
C LYS A 175 -16.78 12.24 -47.77
N GLN A 176 -16.55 13.54 -47.63
CA GLN A 176 -15.74 14.38 -48.53
C GLN A 176 -14.27 13.94 -48.47
N VAL A 177 -13.71 13.78 -47.26
CA VAL A 177 -12.33 13.32 -47.06
C VAL A 177 -12.14 11.90 -47.61
N LYS A 178 -13.12 11.00 -47.41
CA LYS A 178 -13.12 9.64 -47.97
C LYS A 178 -13.27 9.62 -49.50
N ALA A 179 -13.93 10.61 -50.09
CA ALA A 179 -13.99 10.81 -51.55
C ALA A 179 -12.72 11.45 -52.14
N GLY A 180 -11.74 11.83 -51.30
CA GLY A 180 -10.50 12.47 -51.72
C GLY A 180 -10.61 13.99 -51.97
N GLU A 181 -11.71 14.61 -51.54
CA GLU A 181 -11.88 16.07 -51.63
C GLU A 181 -10.87 16.79 -50.73
N LYS A 182 -10.38 17.95 -51.18
CA LYS A 182 -9.54 18.84 -50.38
C LYS A 182 -10.38 20.01 -49.85
N LEU A 183 -10.52 20.06 -48.54
CA LEU A 183 -11.23 21.10 -47.81
C LEU A 183 -10.25 22.06 -47.14
N THR A 184 -10.75 23.21 -46.71
CA THR A 184 -9.96 24.23 -46.01
C THR A 184 -10.74 24.70 -44.79
N GLY A 185 -10.38 24.18 -43.62
CA GLY A 185 -10.91 24.59 -42.32
C GLY A 185 -9.83 25.20 -41.41
N GLN A 186 -10.22 25.60 -40.20
CA GLN A 186 -9.30 26.16 -39.19
C GLN A 186 -8.55 25.07 -38.40
N GLY A 187 -8.75 23.81 -38.76
CA GLY A 187 -8.18 22.62 -38.13
C GLY A 187 -9.11 21.43 -38.30
N TYR A 188 -8.62 20.24 -37.96
CA TYR A 188 -9.32 18.98 -38.11
C TYR A 188 -9.17 18.11 -36.86
N ILE A 189 -10.14 17.22 -36.65
CA ILE A 189 -10.08 16.15 -35.65
C ILE A 189 -10.39 14.84 -36.36
N ALA A 190 -9.39 13.94 -36.43
CA ALA A 190 -9.57 12.58 -36.93
C ALA A 190 -9.88 11.63 -35.76
N ALA A 191 -10.98 10.88 -35.86
CA ALA A 191 -11.28 9.76 -34.99
C ALA A 191 -10.70 8.49 -35.63
N THR A 192 -9.70 7.88 -34.98
CA THR A 192 -8.95 6.75 -35.53
C THR A 192 -8.90 5.57 -34.55
N ILE A 193 -9.07 4.35 -35.06
CA ILE A 193 -8.82 3.13 -34.29
C ILE A 193 -7.32 2.84 -34.27
N GLU A 194 -6.82 2.66 -33.06
CA GLU A 194 -5.49 2.12 -32.76
C GLU A 194 -5.63 0.68 -32.27
N ARG A 195 -4.57 -0.10 -32.44
CA ARG A 195 -4.52 -1.51 -32.04
C ARG A 195 -3.35 -1.72 -31.08
N ALA A 196 -3.59 -2.53 -30.05
CA ALA A 196 -2.61 -2.93 -29.06
C ALA A 196 -1.35 -3.46 -29.74
N GLN A 197 -0.19 -2.96 -29.32
CA GLN A 197 1.10 -3.40 -29.84
C GLN A 197 1.52 -4.72 -29.19
N ASN A 198 2.41 -5.45 -29.86
CA ASN A 198 3.06 -6.59 -29.24
C ASN A 198 4.09 -6.08 -28.21
N SER A 199 4.15 -6.65 -27.01
CA SER A 199 5.12 -6.25 -25.98
C SER A 199 5.74 -7.47 -25.26
N PRO A 200 6.95 -7.34 -24.68
CA PRO A 200 7.55 -8.40 -23.85
C PRO A 200 6.69 -8.74 -22.63
N TRP A 201 5.96 -7.75 -22.09
CA TRP A 201 5.04 -7.92 -20.97
C TRP A 201 3.90 -8.91 -21.28
N HIS A 202 3.35 -8.89 -22.50
CA HIS A 202 2.32 -9.84 -22.94
C HIS A 202 2.92 -11.08 -23.65
N GLY A 203 4.08 -11.56 -23.21
CA GLY A 203 4.74 -12.75 -23.78
C GLY A 203 5.16 -12.58 -25.26
N GLY A 204 5.41 -11.35 -25.71
CA GLY A 204 5.68 -11.03 -27.12
C GLY A 204 4.41 -10.91 -28.00
N ARG A 205 3.22 -11.06 -27.41
CA ARG A 205 1.91 -10.88 -28.05
C ARG A 205 1.31 -9.51 -27.61
N CYS A 206 0.05 -9.24 -27.90
CA CYS A 206 -0.66 -8.03 -27.50
C CYS A 206 -1.66 -8.31 -26.36
N TYR A 207 -2.04 -7.29 -25.59
CA TYR A 207 -3.24 -7.38 -24.74
C TYR A 207 -4.51 -7.41 -25.62
N VAL A 208 -5.62 -7.84 -25.02
CA VAL A 208 -6.86 -8.21 -25.72
C VAL A 208 -7.96 -7.16 -25.56
N ASP A 209 -8.96 -7.20 -26.43
CA ASP A 209 -10.20 -6.44 -26.32
C ASP A 209 -11.21 -7.27 -25.51
N LEU A 210 -11.34 -6.99 -24.20
CA LEU A 210 -12.29 -7.67 -23.32
C LEU A 210 -13.77 -7.43 -23.68
N LEU A 211 -14.05 -6.46 -24.55
CA LEU A 211 -15.38 -6.24 -25.10
C LEU A 211 -15.62 -7.05 -26.38
N PHE A 212 -14.60 -7.68 -26.99
CA PHE A 212 -14.80 -8.47 -28.20
C PHE A 212 -15.51 -9.81 -27.86
N PRO A 213 -16.60 -10.18 -28.56
CA PRO A 213 -17.33 -11.42 -28.26
C PRO A 213 -16.45 -12.67 -28.34
N GLY A 214 -16.51 -13.53 -27.32
CA GLY A 214 -15.77 -14.80 -27.26
C GLY A 214 -14.41 -14.73 -26.57
N VAL A 215 -13.90 -13.54 -26.21
CA VAL A 215 -12.57 -13.40 -25.57
C VAL A 215 -12.54 -14.02 -24.19
N THR A 216 -13.55 -13.77 -23.35
CA THR A 216 -13.63 -14.36 -22.01
C THR A 216 -13.89 -15.86 -22.06
N GLU A 217 -14.72 -16.34 -22.99
CA GLU A 217 -14.89 -17.77 -23.23
C GLU A 217 -13.55 -18.43 -23.63
N LYS A 218 -12.76 -17.79 -24.50
CA LYS A 218 -11.43 -18.28 -24.88
C LYS A 218 -10.44 -18.24 -23.72
N PHE A 219 -10.46 -17.18 -22.91
CA PHE A 219 -9.64 -17.06 -21.71
C PHE A 219 -9.94 -18.20 -20.72
N LEU A 220 -11.22 -18.38 -20.37
CA LEU A 220 -11.68 -19.45 -19.48
C LEU A 220 -11.41 -20.85 -20.04
N GLU A 221 -11.53 -21.06 -21.35
CA GLU A 221 -11.16 -22.33 -22.01
C GLU A 221 -9.67 -22.66 -21.83
N VAL A 222 -8.80 -21.67 -22.02
CA VAL A 222 -7.34 -21.80 -21.95
C VAL A 222 -6.87 -21.98 -20.51
N THR A 223 -7.27 -21.07 -19.60
CA THR A 223 -6.77 -21.04 -18.21
C THR A 223 -7.58 -22.01 -17.35
N MET A 224 -8.86 -21.72 -17.13
CA MET A 224 -9.71 -22.48 -16.21
C MET A 224 -10.05 -23.87 -16.72
N GLY A 225 -10.14 -24.09 -18.02
CA GLY A 225 -10.29 -25.42 -18.63
C GLY A 225 -9.07 -26.31 -18.42
N ALA A 226 -7.86 -25.74 -18.32
CA ALA A 226 -6.66 -26.48 -17.94
C ALA A 226 -6.66 -26.81 -16.45
N TYR A 227 -7.01 -25.87 -15.57
CA TYR A 227 -7.17 -26.14 -14.13
C TYR A 227 -8.26 -27.17 -13.83
N GLU A 228 -9.42 -27.11 -14.50
CA GLU A 228 -10.53 -28.06 -14.35
C GLU A 228 -10.08 -29.49 -14.71
N ARG A 229 -9.37 -29.65 -15.83
CA ARG A 229 -8.83 -30.95 -16.27
C ARG A 229 -7.82 -31.54 -15.28
N GLU A 230 -6.91 -30.72 -14.77
CA GLU A 230 -5.74 -31.20 -14.00
C GLU A 230 -5.97 -31.30 -12.49
N ILE A 231 -6.76 -30.39 -11.92
CA ILE A 231 -6.99 -30.27 -10.47
C ILE A 231 -8.47 -30.05 -10.08
N GLY A 232 -9.42 -30.03 -11.03
CA GLY A 232 -10.83 -29.69 -10.77
C GLY A 232 -11.55 -30.51 -9.69
N ARG A 233 -11.02 -31.69 -9.33
CA ARG A 233 -11.48 -32.47 -8.16
C ARG A 233 -11.33 -31.75 -6.81
N GLN A 234 -10.51 -30.70 -6.75
CA GLN A 234 -10.25 -29.88 -5.55
C GLN A 234 -10.99 -28.53 -5.54
N PHE A 235 -11.72 -28.20 -6.61
CA PHE A 235 -12.61 -27.03 -6.65
C PHE A 235 -13.67 -27.13 -5.54
N GLY A 236 -13.91 -26.02 -4.85
CA GLY A 236 -14.79 -25.96 -3.68
C GLY A 236 -14.29 -26.81 -2.48
N LYS A 237 -12.99 -27.12 -2.40
CA LYS A 237 -12.40 -27.89 -1.29
C LYS A 237 -11.09 -27.27 -0.79
N ARG A 238 -9.99 -27.59 -1.48
CA ARG A 238 -8.64 -27.04 -1.25
C ARG A 238 -8.35 -25.88 -2.21
N VAL A 239 -9.06 -25.81 -3.33
CA VAL A 239 -9.11 -24.66 -4.25
C VAL A 239 -10.47 -23.97 -4.06
N PRO A 240 -10.57 -22.88 -3.28
CA PRO A 240 -11.86 -22.27 -2.99
C PRO A 240 -12.33 -21.34 -4.10
N GLY A 241 -11.42 -20.81 -4.93
CA GLY A 241 -11.74 -19.78 -5.89
C GLY A 241 -10.56 -19.34 -6.76
N VAL A 242 -10.80 -18.24 -7.48
CA VAL A 242 -9.93 -17.69 -8.53
C VAL A 242 -9.84 -16.17 -8.39
N PHE A 243 -8.62 -15.64 -8.43
CA PHE A 243 -8.28 -14.22 -8.47
C PHE A 243 -8.10 -13.75 -9.92
N THR A 244 -8.71 -12.61 -10.26
CA THR A 244 -8.42 -11.82 -11.48
C THR A 244 -7.80 -10.48 -11.09
N ASP A 245 -6.86 -10.01 -11.89
CA ASP A 245 -6.03 -8.84 -11.60
C ASP A 245 -6.21 -7.79 -12.70
N GLU A 246 -6.66 -6.59 -12.32
CA GLU A 246 -6.76 -5.39 -13.16
C GLU A 246 -7.34 -5.56 -14.60
N PRO A 247 -8.37 -6.41 -14.89
CA PRO A 247 -8.90 -6.53 -16.25
C PRO A 247 -9.47 -5.19 -16.75
N GLU A 248 -8.93 -4.66 -17.86
CA GLU A 248 -9.10 -3.25 -18.24
C GLU A 248 -9.49 -3.03 -19.71
N LEU A 249 -10.07 -1.85 -20.00
CA LEU A 249 -10.73 -1.54 -21.28
C LEU A 249 -9.94 -0.61 -22.22
N GLN A 250 -8.70 -0.23 -21.90
CA GLN A 250 -7.83 0.63 -22.71
C GLN A 250 -6.58 -0.08 -23.28
N PRO A 251 -6.69 -1.29 -23.88
CA PRO A 251 -5.54 -2.11 -24.29
C PRO A 251 -4.65 -1.49 -25.39
N ALA A 252 -5.12 -0.42 -26.04
CA ALA A 252 -4.38 0.38 -27.02
C ALA A 252 -4.26 1.87 -26.62
N GLY A 253 -4.71 2.25 -25.43
CA GLY A 253 -4.98 3.63 -25.03
C GLY A 253 -6.14 4.28 -25.81
N GLY A 254 -6.43 5.56 -25.53
CA GLY A 254 -7.62 6.23 -26.08
C GLY A 254 -8.91 5.77 -25.38
N LEU A 255 -10.08 6.03 -25.97
CA LEU A 255 -11.34 5.54 -25.41
C LEU A 255 -11.55 4.05 -25.75
N PRO A 256 -12.14 3.23 -24.86
CA PRO A 256 -12.43 1.82 -25.12
C PRO A 256 -13.25 1.62 -26.38
N TRP A 257 -12.88 0.64 -27.22
CA TRP A 257 -13.58 0.40 -28.48
C TRP A 257 -13.61 -1.08 -28.85
N THR A 258 -14.73 -1.55 -29.38
CA THR A 258 -14.84 -2.84 -30.07
C THR A 258 -15.69 -2.71 -31.33
N ASP A 259 -15.56 -3.63 -32.27
CA ASP A 259 -16.07 -3.43 -33.64
C ASP A 259 -17.60 -3.34 -33.71
N ASP A 260 -18.34 -4.01 -32.82
CA ASP A 260 -19.81 -3.94 -32.74
C ASP A 260 -20.36 -2.89 -31.76
N LEU A 261 -19.49 -2.12 -31.08
CA LEU A 261 -19.90 -1.08 -30.13
C LEU A 261 -20.91 -0.07 -30.72
N PRO A 262 -20.79 0.41 -31.97
CA PRO A 262 -21.80 1.29 -32.57
C PRO A 262 -23.18 0.65 -32.72
N GLU A 263 -23.24 -0.64 -33.06
CA GLU A 263 -24.50 -1.39 -33.19
C GLU A 263 -25.15 -1.58 -31.82
N GLN A 264 -24.36 -2.00 -30.81
CA GLN A 264 -24.87 -2.19 -29.45
C GLN A 264 -25.35 -0.88 -28.82
N PHE A 265 -24.68 0.23 -29.11
CA PHE A 265 -25.11 1.57 -28.71
C PHE A 265 -26.44 1.95 -29.39
N GLU A 266 -26.52 1.86 -30.72
CA GLU A 266 -27.71 2.27 -31.48
C GLU A 266 -28.94 1.41 -31.13
N LYS A 267 -28.73 0.10 -30.91
CA LYS A 267 -29.76 -0.83 -30.42
C LYS A 267 -30.32 -0.48 -29.04
N ARG A 268 -29.50 0.09 -28.15
CA ARG A 268 -29.91 0.46 -26.77
C ARG A 268 -30.54 1.84 -26.70
N TRP A 269 -30.08 2.79 -27.52
CA TRP A 269 -30.43 4.20 -27.37
C TRP A 269 -31.21 4.80 -28.54
N GLY A 270 -31.34 4.09 -29.66
CA GLY A 270 -32.13 4.50 -30.83
C GLY A 270 -31.47 5.57 -31.72
N TYR A 271 -30.17 5.78 -31.61
CA TYR A 271 -29.42 6.72 -32.45
C TYR A 271 -27.96 6.31 -32.64
N SER A 272 -27.36 6.74 -33.75
CA SER A 272 -26.02 6.29 -34.15
C SER A 272 -24.89 6.93 -33.33
N LEU A 273 -24.01 6.11 -32.78
CA LEU A 273 -22.76 6.55 -32.13
C LEU A 273 -21.81 7.22 -33.14
N ILE A 274 -21.72 6.68 -34.37
CA ILE A 274 -20.79 7.18 -35.40
C ILE A 274 -21.07 8.65 -35.74
N ALA A 275 -22.36 9.00 -35.89
CA ALA A 275 -22.79 10.38 -36.13
C ALA A 275 -22.51 11.35 -34.97
N ASN A 276 -22.13 10.84 -33.79
CA ASN A 276 -21.91 11.62 -32.56
C ASN A 276 -20.51 11.44 -31.96
N LEU A 277 -19.54 10.85 -32.68
CA LEU A 277 -18.20 10.57 -32.14
C LEU A 277 -17.48 11.82 -31.60
N ALA A 278 -17.66 12.98 -32.22
CA ALA A 278 -17.07 14.24 -31.74
C ALA A 278 -17.52 14.59 -30.31
N SER A 279 -18.75 14.24 -29.92
CA SER A 279 -19.32 14.51 -28.60
C SER A 279 -18.60 13.76 -27.47
N LEU A 280 -17.94 12.63 -27.77
CA LEU A 280 -17.16 11.87 -26.78
C LEU A 280 -15.96 12.65 -26.22
N THR A 281 -15.41 13.60 -26.99
CA THR A 281 -14.23 14.40 -26.56
C THR A 281 -14.43 15.90 -26.63
N GLN A 282 -15.49 16.40 -27.28
CA GLN A 282 -15.79 17.83 -27.43
C GLN A 282 -17.22 18.13 -26.94
N PRO A 283 -17.49 19.33 -26.39
CA PRO A 283 -18.82 19.72 -25.92
C PRO A 283 -19.73 20.14 -27.10
N VAL A 284 -20.06 19.21 -27.99
CA VAL A 284 -20.88 19.43 -29.20
C VAL A 284 -22.09 18.51 -29.24
N GLY A 285 -23.24 19.05 -29.68
CA GLY A 285 -24.53 18.36 -29.56
C GLY A 285 -24.91 18.11 -28.10
N ASP A 286 -25.75 17.10 -27.84
CA ASP A 286 -26.08 16.65 -26.49
C ASP A 286 -24.97 15.73 -25.94
N TRP A 287 -23.78 16.30 -25.75
CA TRP A 287 -22.57 15.54 -25.44
C TRP A 287 -22.62 14.82 -24.08
N ARG A 288 -23.37 15.36 -23.11
CA ARG A 288 -23.56 14.74 -21.80
C ARG A 288 -24.35 13.44 -21.92
N LYS A 289 -25.47 13.46 -22.65
CA LYS A 289 -26.22 12.26 -23.02
C LYS A 289 -25.35 11.28 -23.82
N VAL A 290 -24.62 11.73 -24.84
CA VAL A 290 -23.78 10.83 -25.65
C VAL A 290 -22.72 10.13 -24.81
N ARG A 291 -22.06 10.83 -23.88
CA ARG A 291 -21.06 10.22 -22.98
C ARG A 291 -21.71 9.29 -21.95
N HIS A 292 -22.83 9.69 -21.33
CA HIS A 292 -23.61 8.81 -20.46
C HIS A 292 -24.00 7.50 -21.18
N ASP A 293 -24.64 7.61 -22.33
CA ASP A 293 -25.13 6.48 -23.13
C ASP A 293 -23.94 5.61 -23.61
N TYR A 294 -22.76 6.20 -23.84
CA TYR A 294 -21.52 5.50 -24.21
C TYR A 294 -20.95 4.68 -23.06
N TYR A 295 -20.67 5.29 -21.91
CA TYR A 295 -20.12 4.59 -20.74
C TYR A 295 -21.11 3.57 -20.16
N SER A 296 -22.41 3.85 -20.21
CA SER A 296 -23.46 2.88 -19.90
C SER A 296 -23.41 1.67 -20.85
N THR A 297 -23.18 1.89 -22.16
CA THR A 297 -22.99 0.79 -23.12
C THR A 297 -21.71 0.00 -22.82
N LEU A 298 -20.59 0.66 -22.53
CA LEU A 298 -19.34 0.00 -22.13
C LEU A 298 -19.52 -0.86 -20.88
N LEU A 299 -20.16 -0.34 -19.82
CA LEU A 299 -20.45 -1.09 -18.60
C LEU A 299 -21.30 -2.34 -18.90
N ARG A 300 -22.37 -2.18 -19.70
CA ARG A 300 -23.24 -3.29 -20.09
C ARG A 300 -22.45 -4.37 -20.83
N LEU A 301 -21.62 -4.00 -21.80
CA LEU A 301 -20.80 -4.97 -22.53
C LEU A 301 -19.73 -5.61 -21.65
N PHE A 302 -19.10 -4.88 -20.72
CA PHE A 302 -18.09 -5.44 -19.82
C PHE A 302 -18.71 -6.42 -18.81
N ILE A 303 -19.90 -6.12 -18.29
CA ILE A 303 -20.69 -7.07 -17.50
C ILE A 303 -21.09 -8.30 -18.33
N GLU A 304 -21.67 -8.08 -19.51
CA GLU A 304 -22.21 -9.14 -20.37
C GLU A 304 -21.13 -10.07 -20.94
N ARG A 305 -19.92 -9.56 -21.20
CA ARG A 305 -18.84 -10.28 -21.89
C ARG A 305 -17.71 -10.72 -20.98
N TRP A 306 -17.40 -10.02 -19.89
CA TRP A 306 -16.37 -10.41 -18.90
C TRP A 306 -16.96 -10.88 -17.57
N GLY A 307 -17.56 -9.97 -16.80
CA GLY A 307 -17.89 -10.21 -15.39
C GLY A 307 -18.90 -11.34 -15.17
N LYS A 308 -20.01 -11.32 -15.93
CA LYS A 308 -21.07 -12.34 -15.78
C LYS A 308 -20.64 -13.73 -16.28
N PRO A 309 -20.04 -13.92 -17.47
CA PRO A 309 -19.56 -15.24 -17.90
C PRO A 309 -18.59 -15.89 -16.90
N TYR A 310 -17.71 -15.09 -16.28
CA TYR A 310 -16.78 -15.54 -15.25
C TYR A 310 -17.50 -15.91 -13.94
N TYR A 311 -18.37 -15.01 -13.43
CA TYR A 311 -19.22 -15.29 -12.26
C TYR A 311 -19.98 -16.62 -12.39
N ASP A 312 -20.65 -16.79 -13.53
CA ASP A 312 -21.42 -17.98 -13.90
C ASP A 312 -20.53 -19.24 -14.00
N TYR A 313 -19.29 -19.11 -14.50
CA TYR A 313 -18.32 -20.20 -14.59
C TYR A 313 -17.93 -20.70 -13.19
N CYS A 314 -17.60 -19.78 -12.28
CA CYS A 314 -17.20 -20.07 -10.91
C CYS A 314 -18.37 -20.63 -10.07
N GLU A 315 -19.55 -20.01 -10.16
CA GLU A 315 -20.76 -20.44 -9.43
C GLU A 315 -21.13 -21.89 -9.75
N ARG A 316 -21.14 -22.28 -11.04
CA ARG A 316 -21.42 -23.66 -11.48
C ARG A 316 -20.41 -24.71 -10.98
N ARG A 317 -19.24 -24.28 -10.51
CA ARG A 317 -18.11 -25.15 -10.10
C ARG A 317 -17.81 -25.11 -8.61
N GLY A 318 -18.59 -24.35 -7.83
CA GLY A 318 -18.33 -24.17 -6.39
C GLY A 318 -17.04 -23.38 -6.12
N LEU A 319 -16.67 -22.47 -7.02
CA LEU A 319 -15.54 -21.56 -6.87
C LEU A 319 -16.04 -20.15 -6.51
N GLU A 320 -15.28 -19.42 -5.71
CA GLU A 320 -15.42 -17.97 -5.52
C GLU A 320 -14.60 -17.22 -6.58
N PHE A 321 -15.24 -16.36 -7.37
CA PHE A 321 -14.56 -15.33 -8.16
C PHE A 321 -14.24 -14.14 -7.25
N THR A 322 -12.98 -13.72 -7.25
CA THR A 322 -12.40 -12.65 -6.43
C THR A 322 -11.30 -11.91 -7.22
N GLY A 323 -10.69 -10.89 -6.62
CA GLY A 323 -9.71 -10.01 -7.26
C GLY A 323 -10.23 -8.58 -7.29
N HIS A 324 -9.55 -7.67 -7.97
CA HIS A 324 -9.95 -6.25 -8.04
C HIS A 324 -10.02 -5.74 -9.47
N TYR A 325 -10.41 -4.47 -9.59
CA TYR A 325 -10.46 -3.73 -10.84
C TYR A 325 -9.49 -2.54 -10.72
N TRP A 326 -9.91 -1.30 -11.00
CA TRP A 326 -9.02 -0.13 -10.92
C TRP A 326 -9.73 1.04 -10.22
N GLU A 327 -10.05 0.85 -8.95
CA GLU A 327 -10.87 1.76 -8.12
C GLU A 327 -10.19 3.08 -7.74
N HIS A 328 -8.86 3.16 -7.79
CA HIS A 328 -8.12 4.38 -7.46
C HIS A 328 -8.27 5.50 -8.49
N GLU A 329 -8.59 5.17 -9.75
CA GLU A 329 -8.78 6.16 -10.81
C GLU A 329 -10.12 6.89 -10.72
N TRP A 330 -11.14 6.31 -10.07
CA TRP A 330 -12.44 6.96 -9.92
C TRP A 330 -12.27 8.38 -9.35
N PRO A 331 -12.90 9.41 -9.94
CA PRO A 331 -14.00 9.34 -10.91
C PRO A 331 -13.60 9.30 -12.40
N ASN A 332 -12.35 8.97 -12.76
CA ASN A 332 -12.04 8.50 -14.12
C ASN A 332 -12.64 7.09 -14.30
N CYS A 333 -13.49 6.93 -15.31
CA CYS A 333 -14.26 5.71 -15.58
C CYS A 333 -13.80 5.01 -16.87
N THR A 334 -12.61 5.35 -17.39
CA THR A 334 -12.19 4.95 -18.75
C THR A 334 -11.62 3.54 -18.82
N MET A 335 -10.87 3.09 -17.81
CA MET A 335 -10.45 1.68 -17.70
C MET A 335 -11.60 0.80 -17.21
N VAL A 336 -12.35 1.28 -16.21
CA VAL A 336 -13.47 0.56 -15.57
C VAL A 336 -14.66 1.52 -15.42
N PRO A 337 -15.79 1.30 -16.11
CA PRO A 337 -16.90 2.24 -16.08
C PRO A 337 -17.58 2.42 -14.70
N ASP A 338 -17.66 1.36 -13.90
CA ASP A 338 -18.25 1.37 -12.54
C ASP A 338 -17.70 0.16 -11.76
N ASN A 339 -16.88 0.42 -10.74
CA ASN A 339 -16.20 -0.63 -9.96
C ASN A 339 -17.20 -1.43 -9.12
N MET A 340 -18.17 -0.78 -8.46
CA MET A 340 -19.22 -1.44 -7.68
C MET A 340 -20.08 -2.38 -8.55
N ALA A 341 -20.47 -1.94 -9.74
CA ALA A 341 -21.27 -2.73 -10.67
C ALA A 341 -20.52 -3.97 -11.17
N MET A 342 -19.20 -3.89 -11.37
CA MET A 342 -18.34 -5.03 -11.70
C MET A 342 -18.10 -5.95 -10.50
N ALA A 343 -17.82 -5.40 -9.31
CA ALA A 343 -17.65 -6.13 -8.06
C ALA A 343 -18.92 -6.91 -7.63
N ALA A 344 -20.11 -6.44 -8.03
CA ALA A 344 -21.37 -7.18 -7.85
C ALA A 344 -21.37 -8.57 -8.53
N TRP A 345 -20.54 -8.75 -9.56
CA TRP A 345 -20.31 -10.00 -10.28
C TRP A 345 -19.11 -10.79 -9.74
N GLN A 346 -18.65 -10.54 -8.52
CA GLN A 346 -17.74 -11.41 -7.78
C GLN A 346 -18.50 -12.12 -6.63
N GLN A 347 -18.13 -13.36 -6.30
CA GLN A 347 -18.59 -14.01 -5.07
C GLN A 347 -17.91 -13.40 -3.83
N ARG A 348 -16.70 -12.86 -4.01
CA ARG A 348 -15.93 -12.11 -3.02
C ARG A 348 -15.40 -10.82 -3.67
N PRO A 349 -16.08 -9.67 -3.48
CA PRO A 349 -15.59 -8.36 -3.94
C PRO A 349 -14.19 -8.05 -3.39
N GLY A 350 -13.30 -7.48 -4.22
CA GLY A 350 -11.93 -7.11 -3.83
C GLY A 350 -11.47 -5.73 -4.32
N ILE A 351 -10.40 -5.24 -3.70
CA ILE A 351 -9.68 -3.98 -4.01
C ILE A 351 -8.14 -4.15 -3.88
N ASP A 352 -7.34 -3.18 -4.28
CA ASP A 352 -5.90 -3.06 -3.97
C ASP A 352 -5.59 -1.88 -3.01
N ILE A 353 -4.61 -2.04 -2.11
CA ILE A 353 -4.10 -1.03 -1.15
C ILE A 353 -2.61 -1.30 -0.87
N LEU A 354 -1.76 -0.95 -1.85
CA LEU A 354 -0.36 -1.34 -1.96
C LEU A 354 0.64 -0.48 -1.16
N MET A 355 0.37 0.81 -0.92
CA MET A 355 1.37 1.78 -0.40
C MET A 355 1.16 2.17 1.07
N ASN A 356 2.24 2.36 1.82
CA ASN A 356 2.22 2.86 3.21
C ASN A 356 2.33 4.39 3.27
N GLN A 357 1.43 5.09 2.59
CA GLN A 357 1.38 6.55 2.52
C GLN A 357 -0.04 7.02 2.78
N TYR A 358 -0.32 7.39 4.03
CA TYR A 358 -1.65 7.83 4.45
C TYR A 358 -1.99 9.21 3.86
N ALA A 359 -3.06 9.29 3.07
CA ALA A 359 -3.60 10.53 2.56
C ALA A 359 -5.13 10.47 2.47
N GLU A 360 -5.79 11.58 2.83
CA GLU A 360 -7.25 11.71 2.76
C GLU A 360 -7.62 12.41 1.45
N ASN A 361 -7.66 11.65 0.35
CA ASN A 361 -8.19 12.12 -0.94
C ASN A 361 -8.68 10.95 -1.80
N THR A 362 -9.42 11.29 -2.86
CA THR A 362 -10.12 10.36 -3.76
C THR A 362 -9.21 9.37 -4.51
N HIS A 363 -7.92 9.69 -4.67
CA HIS A 363 -6.93 8.86 -5.37
C HIS A 363 -5.89 8.26 -4.42
N ALA A 364 -6.08 8.38 -3.10
CA ALA A 364 -5.19 7.75 -2.15
C ALA A 364 -5.29 6.22 -2.24
N GLN A 365 -4.17 5.57 -1.94
CA GLN A 365 -4.09 4.15 -1.69
C GLN A 365 -4.48 3.91 -0.23
N PHE A 366 -3.64 4.28 0.73
CA PHE A 366 -3.99 4.26 2.15
C PHE A 366 -4.69 5.56 2.58
N GLY A 367 -5.91 5.46 3.12
CA GLY A 367 -6.73 6.60 3.57
C GLY A 367 -7.93 6.92 2.67
N ASN A 368 -8.06 6.26 1.52
CA ASN A 368 -9.23 6.38 0.65
C ASN A 368 -10.41 5.52 1.16
N VAL A 369 -11.28 6.10 2.00
CA VAL A 369 -12.42 5.36 2.59
C VAL A 369 -13.45 4.89 1.56
N ARG A 370 -13.53 5.55 0.39
CA ARG A 370 -14.49 5.24 -0.68
C ARG A 370 -14.33 3.79 -1.16
N SER A 371 -13.15 3.39 -1.64
CA SER A 371 -12.92 2.06 -2.22
C SER A 371 -13.24 0.93 -1.22
N CYS A 372 -12.89 1.11 0.05
CA CYS A 372 -13.24 0.17 1.12
C CYS A 372 -14.76 0.09 1.32
N ARG A 373 -15.47 1.22 1.31
CA ARG A 373 -16.93 1.29 1.47
C ARG A 373 -17.68 0.78 0.23
N GLU A 374 -17.14 0.93 -0.99
CA GLU A 374 -17.70 0.35 -2.22
C GLU A 374 -17.89 -1.17 -2.06
N ILE A 375 -16.81 -1.92 -1.84
CA ILE A 375 -16.88 -3.39 -1.73
C ILE A 375 -17.58 -3.86 -0.45
N ALA A 376 -17.48 -3.13 0.65
CA ALA A 376 -18.23 -3.42 1.88
C ALA A 376 -19.75 -3.30 1.64
N SER A 377 -20.19 -2.28 0.91
CA SER A 377 -21.61 -2.04 0.59
C SER A 377 -22.15 -3.10 -0.37
N VAL A 378 -21.40 -3.42 -1.44
CA VAL A 378 -21.73 -4.52 -2.37
C VAL A 378 -21.88 -5.84 -1.60
N ALA A 379 -20.94 -6.15 -0.70
CA ALA A 379 -20.99 -7.35 0.13
C ALA A 379 -22.20 -7.34 1.08
N ASN A 380 -22.51 -6.20 1.72
CA ASN A 380 -23.61 -6.07 2.67
C ASN A 380 -24.98 -6.22 1.97
N GLN A 381 -25.16 -5.54 0.82
CA GLN A 381 -26.39 -5.53 0.01
C GLN A 381 -26.68 -6.88 -0.63
N LEU A 382 -25.69 -7.50 -1.28
CA LEU A 382 -25.86 -8.81 -1.94
C LEU A 382 -25.74 -9.98 -0.94
N GLY A 383 -25.29 -9.69 0.28
CA GLY A 383 -25.06 -10.66 1.35
C GLY A 383 -23.94 -11.64 1.02
N ARG A 384 -22.82 -11.12 0.52
CA ARG A 384 -21.53 -11.82 0.47
C ARG A 384 -20.91 -11.73 1.87
N GLY A 385 -20.41 -12.86 2.39
CA GLY A 385 -19.78 -12.89 3.72
C GLY A 385 -18.32 -12.41 3.71
N ARG A 386 -17.70 -12.33 2.54
CA ARG A 386 -16.26 -12.11 2.38
C ARG A 386 -15.98 -10.98 1.40
N THR A 387 -14.96 -10.21 1.72
CA THR A 387 -14.33 -9.16 0.91
C THR A 387 -12.82 -9.43 0.86
N LEU A 388 -12.10 -8.91 -0.11
CA LEU A 388 -10.64 -9.08 -0.27
C LEU A 388 -9.94 -7.72 -0.44
N VAL A 389 -8.66 -7.67 -0.06
CA VAL A 389 -7.74 -6.61 -0.46
C VAL A 389 -6.37 -7.21 -0.77
N GLU A 390 -5.81 -6.88 -1.95
CA GLU A 390 -4.38 -7.01 -2.19
C GLU A 390 -3.67 -5.86 -1.47
N LEU A 391 -2.64 -6.12 -0.66
CA LEU A 391 -1.99 -5.05 0.11
C LEU A 391 -0.49 -5.22 0.33
N TYR A 392 0.15 -4.11 0.71
CA TYR A 392 1.58 -3.95 1.01
C TYR A 392 2.54 -3.98 -0.18
N GLY A 393 2.05 -4.23 -1.39
CA GLY A 393 2.89 -4.58 -2.53
C GLY A 393 3.87 -3.52 -3.00
N ALA A 394 3.50 -2.25 -2.88
CA ALA A 394 4.38 -1.13 -3.17
C ALA A 394 4.95 -0.51 -1.89
N GLY A 395 4.77 -1.13 -0.71
CA GLY A 395 5.13 -0.54 0.59
C GLY A 395 6.63 -0.37 0.84
N GLY A 396 7.48 -1.04 0.05
CA GLY A 396 8.93 -1.00 0.17
C GLY A 396 9.49 -1.97 1.20
N TRP A 397 10.79 -2.27 1.08
CA TRP A 397 11.55 -3.09 2.03
C TRP A 397 11.66 -2.44 3.44
N ASP A 398 11.06 -1.27 3.68
CA ASP A 398 11.00 -0.54 4.96
C ASP A 398 9.70 -0.75 5.77
N LEU A 399 8.74 -1.53 5.26
CA LEU A 399 7.47 -1.74 5.94
C LEU A 399 7.64 -2.49 7.30
N ARG A 400 7.08 -1.91 8.37
CA ARG A 400 7.18 -2.44 9.75
C ARG A 400 5.88 -3.09 10.19
N PHE A 401 5.90 -3.89 11.26
CA PHE A 401 4.64 -4.47 11.80
C PHE A 401 3.66 -3.41 12.29
N GLU A 402 4.14 -2.25 12.78
CA GLU A 402 3.27 -1.11 13.10
C GLU A 402 2.50 -0.64 11.86
N ASP A 403 3.20 -0.49 10.73
CA ASP A 403 2.62 -0.02 9.47
C ASP A 403 1.61 -1.03 8.92
N MET A 404 1.99 -2.32 8.89
CA MET A 404 1.10 -3.41 8.51
C MET A 404 -0.15 -3.45 9.39
N LYS A 405 0.01 -3.40 10.72
CA LYS A 405 -1.13 -3.36 11.66
C LYS A 405 -2.03 -2.16 11.38
N ARG A 406 -1.46 -0.97 11.24
CA ARG A 406 -2.18 0.29 11.02
C ARG A 406 -3.01 0.28 9.74
N ILE A 407 -2.47 -0.25 8.64
CA ILE A 407 -3.16 -0.42 7.36
C ILE A 407 -4.23 -1.51 7.49
N GLY A 408 -3.88 -2.72 7.96
CA GLY A 408 -4.82 -3.82 8.07
C GLY A 408 -6.00 -3.53 9.01
N ASP A 409 -5.78 -2.81 10.11
CA ASP A 409 -6.85 -2.36 11.01
C ASP A 409 -7.80 -1.37 10.31
N TRP A 410 -7.26 -0.40 9.56
CA TRP A 410 -8.03 0.56 8.78
C TRP A 410 -8.88 -0.12 7.70
N LEU A 411 -8.35 -1.17 7.06
CA LEU A 411 -9.10 -1.98 6.09
C LEU A 411 -10.22 -2.77 6.77
N GLN A 412 -9.91 -3.43 7.89
CA GLN A 412 -10.88 -4.29 8.57
C GLN A 412 -12.01 -3.52 9.27
N VAL A 413 -11.75 -2.30 9.75
CA VAL A 413 -12.80 -1.44 10.33
C VAL A 413 -13.74 -0.85 9.26
N LEU A 414 -13.27 -0.67 8.03
CA LEU A 414 -14.10 -0.18 6.92
C LEU A 414 -14.93 -1.28 6.25
N GLY A 415 -14.62 -2.57 6.49
CA GLY A 415 -15.41 -3.72 6.07
C GLY A 415 -14.68 -4.75 5.19
N VAL A 416 -13.37 -4.58 4.98
CA VAL A 416 -12.54 -5.59 4.34
C VAL A 416 -12.29 -6.76 5.31
N ASN A 417 -12.27 -8.01 4.85
CA ASN A 417 -12.05 -9.14 5.76
C ASN A 417 -11.20 -10.31 5.23
N THR A 418 -10.62 -10.23 4.03
CA THR A 418 -9.54 -11.12 3.59
C THR A 418 -8.35 -10.25 3.21
N LEU A 419 -7.20 -10.48 3.83
CA LEU A 419 -5.94 -9.81 3.49
C LEU A 419 -5.14 -10.75 2.58
N ASP A 420 -4.65 -10.21 1.47
CA ASP A 420 -3.82 -10.90 0.48
C ASP A 420 -2.50 -10.12 0.32
N GLU A 421 -1.47 -10.54 1.06
CA GLU A 421 -0.21 -9.81 1.13
C GLU A 421 0.66 -9.98 -0.13
N HIS A 422 0.84 -8.89 -0.87
CA HIS A 422 1.79 -8.76 -1.99
C HIS A 422 3.21 -8.52 -1.42
N LEU A 423 4.18 -9.44 -1.49
CA LEU A 423 4.19 -10.80 -2.06
C LEU A 423 4.85 -11.80 -1.09
N SER A 424 4.66 -13.11 -1.30
CA SER A 424 5.50 -14.15 -0.71
C SER A 424 6.38 -14.82 -1.78
N TYR A 425 7.66 -14.41 -1.87
CA TYR A 425 8.58 -14.92 -2.87
C TYR A 425 9.11 -16.34 -2.60
N VAL A 426 9.19 -17.19 -3.65
CA VAL A 426 10.02 -18.40 -3.61
C VAL A 426 11.52 -18.07 -3.65
N THR A 427 11.91 -17.11 -4.48
CA THR A 427 13.29 -16.56 -4.54
C THR A 427 13.26 -15.07 -4.89
N ILE A 428 14.24 -14.34 -4.39
CA ILE A 428 14.43 -12.90 -4.63
C ILE A 428 15.60 -12.60 -5.58
N ARG A 429 16.17 -13.63 -6.24
CA ARG A 429 17.36 -13.45 -7.12
C ARG A 429 17.12 -12.59 -8.37
N GLY A 430 18.18 -12.02 -8.91
CA GLY A 430 18.12 -11.19 -10.11
C GLY A 430 17.20 -9.99 -9.89
N ALA A 431 16.41 -9.67 -10.90
CA ALA A 431 15.44 -8.56 -10.82
C ALA A 431 14.32 -8.74 -9.75
N ARG A 432 14.10 -9.97 -9.24
CA ARG A 432 12.92 -10.34 -8.43
C ARG A 432 12.84 -9.57 -7.10
N LYS A 433 13.97 -9.32 -6.42
CA LYS A 433 14.04 -8.48 -5.21
C LYS A 433 13.65 -7.00 -5.41
N ASN A 434 13.52 -6.55 -6.65
CA ASN A 434 13.14 -5.18 -6.99
C ASN A 434 11.67 -5.08 -7.44
N ASP A 435 10.99 -6.21 -7.58
CA ASP A 435 9.68 -6.31 -8.23
C ASP A 435 8.54 -6.02 -7.24
N HIS A 436 8.28 -4.72 -6.97
CA HIS A 436 7.27 -4.29 -5.98
C HIS A 436 7.48 -5.00 -4.60
N PRO A 437 8.55 -4.63 -3.87
CA PRO A 437 8.86 -5.19 -2.56
C PRO A 437 7.95 -4.62 -1.46
N GLN A 438 7.69 -5.34 -0.37
CA GLN A 438 8.54 -6.34 0.31
C GLN A 438 8.14 -7.82 0.12
N SER A 439 8.62 -8.72 1.01
CA SER A 439 8.43 -10.17 0.92
C SER A 439 7.95 -10.84 2.23
N PHE A 440 6.75 -11.40 2.24
CA PHE A 440 6.19 -12.19 3.34
C PHE A 440 6.72 -13.64 3.31
N SER A 441 8.02 -13.79 3.58
CA SER A 441 8.72 -15.08 3.55
C SER A 441 10.03 -15.05 4.36
N TYR A 442 10.75 -16.19 4.41
CA TYR A 442 11.99 -16.38 5.17
C TYR A 442 13.14 -15.41 4.85
N HIS A 443 13.04 -14.64 3.75
CA HIS A 443 14.01 -13.63 3.38
C HIS A 443 14.05 -12.46 4.39
N GLU A 444 12.92 -12.11 5.00
CA GLU A 444 12.85 -11.00 5.96
C GLU A 444 13.42 -11.37 7.33
N PRO A 445 14.21 -10.49 7.99
CA PRO A 445 14.79 -10.78 9.30
C PRO A 445 13.72 -10.90 10.41
N TRP A 446 12.55 -10.29 10.20
CA TRP A 446 11.41 -10.37 11.13
C TRP A 446 10.50 -11.59 10.88
N TRP A 447 10.75 -12.41 9.85
CA TRP A 447 9.88 -13.55 9.50
C TRP A 447 9.52 -14.48 10.67
N PRO A 448 10.45 -14.84 11.58
CA PRO A 448 10.13 -15.70 12.74
C PRO A 448 9.10 -15.11 13.71
N ALA A 449 8.87 -13.80 13.67
CA ALA A 449 7.90 -13.08 14.50
C ALA A 449 6.54 -12.87 13.82
N TYR A 450 6.42 -13.13 12.51
CA TYR A 450 5.24 -12.78 11.71
C TYR A 450 3.95 -13.47 12.19
N ASN A 451 4.05 -14.64 12.81
CA ASN A 451 2.93 -15.32 13.45
C ASN A 451 2.15 -14.47 14.48
N ALA A 452 2.77 -13.43 15.06
CA ALA A 452 2.08 -12.53 15.99
C ALA A 452 1.01 -11.71 15.26
N LEU A 453 1.37 -11.17 14.09
CA LEU A 453 0.49 -10.33 13.27
C LEU A 453 -0.50 -11.17 12.46
N ALA A 454 -0.05 -12.30 11.89
CA ALA A 454 -0.93 -13.23 11.18
C ALA A 454 -2.05 -13.77 12.09
N LYS A 455 -1.76 -14.09 13.36
CA LYS A 455 -2.78 -14.51 14.34
C LYS A 455 -3.69 -13.35 14.76
N TYR A 456 -3.15 -12.15 14.94
CA TYR A 456 -3.94 -10.95 15.22
C TYR A 456 -5.02 -10.75 14.14
N PHE A 457 -4.63 -10.72 12.86
CA PHE A 457 -5.58 -10.55 11.77
C PHE A 457 -6.50 -11.75 11.60
N SER A 458 -6.01 -12.98 11.77
CA SER A 458 -6.87 -14.18 11.68
C SER A 458 -8.05 -14.14 12.66
N ARG A 459 -7.82 -13.66 13.90
CA ARG A 459 -8.86 -13.52 14.93
C ARG A 459 -9.81 -12.37 14.64
N LEU A 460 -9.27 -11.22 14.24
CA LEU A 460 -10.05 -10.03 13.91
C LEU A 460 -10.97 -10.33 12.71
N THR A 461 -10.41 -10.87 11.62
CA THR A 461 -11.13 -11.39 10.46
C THR A 461 -12.25 -12.36 10.85
N ALA A 462 -11.95 -13.35 11.69
CA ALA A 462 -12.92 -14.36 12.09
C ALA A 462 -14.10 -13.76 12.87
N ALA A 463 -13.85 -12.75 13.72
CA ALA A 463 -14.89 -12.09 14.51
C ALA A 463 -15.72 -11.09 13.69
N LEU A 464 -15.09 -10.21 12.91
CA LEU A 464 -15.75 -9.17 12.11
C LEU A 464 -16.59 -9.74 10.96
N THR A 465 -16.33 -10.99 10.55
CA THR A 465 -17.16 -11.70 9.56
C THR A 465 -18.52 -12.17 10.13
N GLN A 466 -18.67 -12.28 11.46
CA GLN A 466 -19.90 -12.84 12.07
C GLN A 466 -21.02 -11.80 12.22
N GLY A 467 -22.27 -12.26 12.36
CA GLY A 467 -23.42 -11.38 12.56
C GLY A 467 -23.79 -10.56 11.32
N GLU A 468 -24.43 -9.41 11.53
CA GLU A 468 -24.86 -8.50 10.47
C GLU A 468 -24.38 -7.06 10.70
N GLN A 469 -24.09 -6.35 9.61
CA GLN A 469 -23.90 -4.90 9.61
C GLN A 469 -25.18 -4.24 9.10
N ILE A 470 -25.82 -3.43 9.94
CA ILE A 470 -27.14 -2.85 9.67
C ILE A 470 -27.01 -1.33 9.59
N ASN A 471 -26.77 -0.84 8.38
CA ASN A 471 -26.71 0.58 8.07
C ASN A 471 -28.11 1.07 7.65
N ARG A 472 -28.52 2.26 8.10
CA ARG A 472 -29.88 2.81 7.84
C ARG A 472 -29.91 3.88 6.75
N ILE A 473 -28.73 4.36 6.36
CA ILE A 473 -28.50 5.44 5.38
C ILE A 473 -27.86 4.82 4.13
N LEU A 474 -28.39 5.15 2.95
CA LEU A 474 -27.79 4.81 1.65
C LEU A 474 -27.29 6.09 0.97
N VAL A 475 -26.00 6.19 0.68
CA VAL A 475 -25.41 7.33 -0.06
C VAL A 475 -25.14 6.90 -1.50
N VAL A 476 -25.84 7.49 -2.48
CA VAL A 476 -25.64 7.12 -3.89
C VAL A 476 -24.28 7.64 -4.36
N GLU A 477 -23.49 6.82 -5.05
CA GLU A 477 -22.24 7.27 -5.67
C GLU A 477 -22.52 7.92 -7.03
N PRO A 478 -21.98 9.12 -7.34
CA PRO A 478 -22.37 9.89 -8.53
C PRO A 478 -21.67 9.40 -9.82
N THR A 479 -21.45 8.10 -9.97
CA THR A 479 -20.69 7.49 -11.08
C THR A 479 -21.31 7.75 -12.45
N THR A 480 -22.64 7.75 -12.59
CA THR A 480 -23.29 8.10 -13.87
C THR A 480 -23.19 9.59 -14.20
N THR A 481 -22.97 10.44 -13.20
CA THR A 481 -22.59 11.85 -13.42
C THR A 481 -21.14 11.95 -13.90
N ALA A 482 -20.22 11.18 -13.30
CA ALA A 482 -18.82 11.12 -13.73
C ALA A 482 -18.69 10.71 -15.21
N TRP A 483 -19.54 9.80 -15.71
CA TRP A 483 -19.59 9.43 -17.13
C TRP A 483 -19.80 10.62 -18.07
N MET A 484 -20.68 11.56 -17.71
CA MET A 484 -20.94 12.75 -18.52
C MET A 484 -19.70 13.63 -18.69
N TYR A 485 -18.78 13.61 -17.72
CA TYR A 485 -17.62 14.51 -17.66
C TYR A 485 -16.28 13.87 -18.00
N GLN A 486 -16.26 12.61 -18.47
CA GLN A 486 -15.02 11.96 -18.91
C GLN A 486 -14.30 12.80 -19.99
N GLY A 487 -13.00 13.01 -19.80
CA GLY A 487 -12.19 13.96 -20.58
C GLY A 487 -12.12 15.40 -20.03
N ASP A 488 -12.89 15.73 -18.98
CA ASP A 488 -12.76 16.98 -18.22
C ASP A 488 -12.24 16.69 -16.80
N GLY A 489 -10.91 16.65 -16.66
CA GLY A 489 -10.25 16.39 -15.38
C GLY A 489 -10.59 17.42 -14.28
N ALA A 490 -10.99 18.65 -14.63
CA ALA A 490 -11.35 19.65 -13.63
C ALA A 490 -12.75 19.40 -13.04
N ALA A 491 -13.71 18.97 -13.87
CA ALA A 491 -15.02 18.53 -13.42
C ALA A 491 -14.94 17.23 -12.61
N LEU A 492 -14.16 16.25 -13.10
CA LEU A 492 -13.94 14.98 -12.41
C LEU A 492 -13.28 15.17 -11.03
N ASN A 493 -12.17 15.91 -10.95
CA ASN A 493 -11.49 16.16 -9.66
C ASN A 493 -12.39 16.87 -8.65
N ARG A 494 -13.28 17.77 -9.11
CA ARG A 494 -14.27 18.42 -8.25
C ARG A 494 -15.28 17.41 -7.70
N LEU A 495 -15.93 16.65 -8.57
CA LEU A 495 -16.92 15.64 -8.18
C LEU A 495 -16.33 14.62 -7.19
N GLY A 496 -15.13 14.13 -7.51
CA GLY A 496 -14.40 13.17 -6.68
C GLY A 496 -14.03 13.73 -5.31
N SER A 497 -13.59 14.99 -5.24
CA SER A 497 -13.24 15.65 -3.97
C SER A 497 -14.46 15.95 -3.12
N GLU A 498 -15.54 16.47 -3.72
CA GLU A 498 -16.78 16.81 -3.02
C GLU A 498 -17.46 15.56 -2.43
N PHE A 499 -17.48 14.45 -3.19
CA PHE A 499 -17.98 13.16 -2.69
C PHE A 499 -17.08 12.58 -1.59
N PHE A 500 -15.75 12.57 -1.78
CA PHE A 500 -14.81 12.08 -0.76
C PHE A 500 -14.92 12.86 0.56
N ASN A 501 -15.01 14.19 0.49
CA ASN A 501 -15.17 15.04 1.67
C ASN A 501 -16.48 14.78 2.41
N LEU A 502 -17.58 14.47 1.70
CA LEU A 502 -18.82 14.01 2.33
C LEU A 502 -18.56 12.71 3.11
N LEU A 503 -17.98 11.69 2.49
CA LEU A 503 -17.73 10.40 3.15
C LEU A 503 -16.86 10.57 4.40
N MET A 504 -15.73 11.29 4.29
CA MET A 504 -14.86 11.58 5.45
C MET A 504 -15.58 12.34 6.57
N SER A 505 -16.53 13.22 6.24
CA SER A 505 -17.35 13.91 7.24
C SER A 505 -18.31 12.96 7.97
N LEU A 506 -18.85 11.95 7.28
CA LEU A 506 -19.69 10.90 7.89
C LEU A 506 -18.86 9.97 8.77
N GLU A 507 -17.68 9.54 8.31
CA GLU A 507 -16.74 8.73 9.08
C GLU A 507 -16.30 9.46 10.36
N ALA A 508 -15.84 10.72 10.24
CA ALA A 508 -15.43 11.52 11.40
C ALA A 508 -16.57 11.76 12.41
N ALA A 509 -17.82 11.79 11.94
CA ALA A 509 -19.03 11.88 12.76
C ALA A 509 -19.53 10.54 13.31
N GLN A 510 -18.91 9.41 12.94
CA GLN A 510 -19.28 8.05 13.31
C GLN A 510 -20.72 7.68 12.86
N ILE A 511 -21.06 8.04 11.62
CA ILE A 511 -22.37 7.75 11.00
C ILE A 511 -22.30 6.42 10.22
N GLU A 512 -23.28 5.54 10.42
CA GLU A 512 -23.34 4.19 9.80
C GLU A 512 -24.12 4.22 8.47
N TYR A 513 -23.43 4.07 7.33
CA TYR A 513 -24.00 4.12 5.97
C TYR A 513 -23.46 3.02 5.03
N ASP A 514 -24.22 2.69 3.99
CA ASP A 514 -23.75 1.96 2.80
C ASP A 514 -23.71 2.93 1.58
N LEU A 515 -22.88 2.62 0.58
CA LEU A 515 -22.89 3.24 -0.74
C LEU A 515 -23.90 2.57 -1.68
N GLY A 516 -24.53 3.36 -2.55
CA GLY A 516 -25.46 2.92 -3.58
C GLY A 516 -24.88 3.06 -4.98
N CYS A 517 -24.67 1.94 -5.67
CA CYS A 517 -24.39 1.92 -7.11
C CYS A 517 -25.71 1.81 -7.88
N GLU A 518 -25.91 2.71 -8.84
CA GLU A 518 -27.17 2.82 -9.59
C GLU A 518 -27.49 1.54 -10.41
N ASP A 519 -26.49 0.79 -10.86
CA ASP A 519 -26.73 -0.49 -11.53
C ASP A 519 -27.12 -1.64 -10.57
N ILE A 520 -26.60 -1.64 -9.35
CA ILE A 520 -27.03 -2.58 -8.31
C ILE A 520 -28.46 -2.23 -7.88
N MET A 521 -28.75 -0.94 -7.68
CA MET A 521 -30.10 -0.45 -7.34
C MET A 521 -31.11 -0.77 -8.44
N ALA A 522 -30.80 -0.55 -9.72
CA ALA A 522 -31.70 -0.92 -10.82
C ALA A 522 -31.99 -2.43 -10.93
N ARG A 523 -31.07 -3.29 -10.49
CA ARG A 523 -31.22 -4.77 -10.54
C ARG A 523 -31.85 -5.39 -9.29
N HIS A 524 -31.60 -4.80 -8.12
CA HIS A 524 -31.91 -5.39 -6.80
C HIS A 524 -32.73 -4.46 -5.89
N GLY A 525 -33.13 -3.30 -6.40
CA GLY A 525 -33.93 -2.28 -5.73
C GLY A 525 -35.40 -2.68 -5.61
N ALA A 526 -36.02 -2.37 -4.48
CA ALA A 526 -37.49 -2.41 -4.30
C ALA A 526 -37.91 -1.62 -3.07
N VAL A 527 -39.07 -0.95 -3.09
CA VAL A 527 -39.63 -0.34 -1.88
C VAL A 527 -40.49 -1.36 -1.12
N ARG A 528 -40.20 -1.56 0.17
CA ARG A 528 -40.95 -2.50 1.03
C ARG A 528 -40.98 -1.99 2.47
N GLU A 529 -42.14 -2.06 3.10
CA GLU A 529 -42.33 -1.68 4.51
C GLU A 529 -41.91 -0.22 4.83
N GLY A 530 -42.07 0.71 3.87
CA GLY A 530 -41.66 2.11 4.00
C GLY A 530 -40.15 2.34 3.93
N ARG A 531 -39.39 1.37 3.39
CA ARG A 531 -37.92 1.39 3.28
C ARG A 531 -37.52 1.11 1.83
N LEU A 532 -36.45 1.74 1.33
CA LEU A 532 -35.83 1.34 0.07
C LEU A 532 -34.91 0.16 0.35
N TRP A 533 -35.15 -0.98 -0.31
CA TRP A 533 -34.29 -2.16 -0.19
C TRP A 533 -33.36 -2.27 -1.39
N VAL A 534 -32.09 -2.62 -1.15
CA VAL A 534 -31.14 -3.09 -2.15
C VAL A 534 -30.70 -4.49 -1.74
N GLY A 535 -31.18 -5.51 -2.44
CA GLY A 535 -30.90 -6.91 -2.13
C GLY A 535 -31.40 -7.33 -0.74
N LYS A 536 -30.47 -7.49 0.21
CA LYS A 536 -30.70 -7.92 1.61
C LYS A 536 -30.62 -6.79 2.64
N ARG A 537 -30.53 -5.53 2.20
CA ARG A 537 -30.48 -4.36 3.09
C ARG A 537 -31.60 -3.40 2.77
N GLY A 538 -32.20 -2.84 3.82
CA GLY A 538 -33.26 -1.86 3.76
C GLY A 538 -32.81 -0.57 4.43
N TYR A 539 -33.10 0.56 3.78
CA TYR A 539 -32.64 1.90 4.14
C TYR A 539 -33.84 2.81 4.40
N ASP A 540 -33.69 3.70 5.37
CA ASP A 540 -34.74 4.62 5.82
C ASP A 540 -34.58 6.01 5.20
N VAL A 541 -33.39 6.28 4.66
CA VAL A 541 -33.05 7.51 3.96
C VAL A 541 -32.07 7.22 2.83
N VAL A 542 -32.31 7.84 1.68
CA VAL A 542 -31.40 7.87 0.53
C VAL A 542 -30.76 9.25 0.45
N VAL A 543 -29.47 9.32 0.19
CA VAL A 543 -28.70 10.56 0.09
C VAL A 543 -28.22 10.74 -1.34
N LEU A 544 -28.60 11.87 -1.95
CA LEU A 544 -28.05 12.34 -3.21
C LEU A 544 -26.89 13.30 -2.86
N PRO A 545 -25.62 12.97 -3.20
CA PRO A 545 -24.45 13.73 -2.77
C PRO A 545 -24.28 15.05 -3.54
N PRO A 546 -23.39 15.95 -3.08
CA PRO A 546 -22.96 17.11 -3.86
C PRO A 546 -22.48 16.71 -5.26
N GLY A 547 -22.79 17.57 -6.23
CA GLY A 547 -22.37 17.40 -7.63
C GLY A 547 -23.12 16.33 -8.43
N MET A 548 -24.07 15.59 -7.84
CA MET A 548 -24.88 14.61 -8.57
C MET A 548 -25.86 15.30 -9.54
N GLU A 549 -25.50 15.38 -10.82
CA GLU A 549 -26.34 16.00 -11.86
C GLU A 549 -27.30 15.01 -12.53
N ASN A 550 -26.96 13.72 -12.55
CA ASN A 550 -27.69 12.67 -13.24
C ASN A 550 -28.15 11.56 -12.28
N VAL A 551 -29.33 10.98 -12.55
CA VAL A 551 -29.81 9.72 -11.97
C VAL A 551 -30.31 8.83 -13.11
N ARG A 552 -30.14 7.51 -13.02
CA ARG A 552 -30.75 6.56 -13.95
C ARG A 552 -32.27 6.51 -13.80
N SER A 553 -32.99 6.32 -14.92
CA SER A 553 -34.45 6.24 -14.90
C SER A 553 -35.00 5.23 -13.89
N GLU A 554 -34.42 4.02 -13.81
CA GLU A 554 -34.91 2.99 -12.87
C GLU A 554 -34.67 3.36 -11.40
N VAL A 555 -33.64 4.18 -11.11
CA VAL A 555 -33.34 4.67 -9.76
C VAL A 555 -34.21 5.86 -9.38
N ALA A 556 -34.58 6.71 -10.35
CA ALA A 556 -35.56 7.76 -10.15
C ALA A 556 -36.96 7.18 -9.88
N ASP A 557 -37.37 6.14 -10.62
CA ASP A 557 -38.64 5.42 -10.39
C ASP A 557 -38.70 4.85 -8.96
N LEU A 558 -37.62 4.22 -8.49
CA LEU A 558 -37.48 3.73 -7.10
C LEU A 558 -37.52 4.87 -6.06
N GLY A 559 -36.96 6.04 -6.38
CA GLY A 559 -37.00 7.22 -5.50
C GLY A 559 -38.41 7.79 -5.35
N GLU A 560 -39.17 7.86 -6.44
CA GLU A 560 -40.57 8.31 -6.44
C GLU A 560 -41.49 7.31 -5.71
N GLU A 561 -41.31 6.00 -5.91
CA GLU A 561 -41.98 4.96 -5.12
C GLU A 561 -41.65 5.10 -3.63
N PHE A 562 -40.38 5.39 -3.30
CA PHE A 562 -39.92 5.47 -1.92
C PHE A 562 -40.50 6.68 -1.18
N LEU A 563 -40.53 7.86 -1.81
CA LEU A 563 -41.23 9.04 -1.28
C LEU A 563 -42.72 8.77 -1.09
N THR A 564 -43.37 8.16 -2.09
CA THR A 564 -44.80 7.78 -2.02
C THR A 564 -45.09 6.83 -0.85
N ALA A 565 -44.15 5.95 -0.50
CA ALA A 565 -44.24 5.06 0.65
C ALA A 565 -43.91 5.71 2.01
N GLY A 566 -43.65 7.03 2.06
CA GLY A 566 -43.28 7.78 3.27
C GLY A 566 -41.79 7.74 3.62
N GLY A 567 -40.95 7.34 2.67
CA GLY A 567 -39.49 7.38 2.77
C GLY A 567 -38.91 8.78 2.84
N SER A 568 -37.59 8.89 2.97
CA SER A 568 -36.90 10.19 3.00
C SER A 568 -35.74 10.24 2.00
N ILE A 569 -35.65 11.32 1.24
CA ILE A 569 -34.52 11.60 0.35
C ILE A 569 -33.84 12.89 0.83
N VAL A 570 -32.54 12.80 1.16
CA VAL A 570 -31.71 13.95 1.52
C VAL A 570 -30.89 14.35 0.30
N CYS A 571 -31.19 15.51 -0.27
CA CYS A 571 -30.46 16.07 -1.40
C CYS A 571 -29.45 17.10 -0.89
N LEU A 572 -28.15 16.82 -1.06
CA LEU A 572 -27.05 17.68 -0.61
C LEU A 572 -26.62 18.62 -1.74
N GLY A 573 -27.28 19.77 -1.84
CA GLY A 573 -27.10 20.73 -2.93
C GLY A 573 -28.31 20.78 -3.86
N GLN A 574 -28.06 20.88 -5.17
CA GLN A 574 -29.12 20.98 -6.18
C GLN A 574 -29.68 19.60 -6.52
N PRO A 575 -31.02 19.44 -6.69
CA PRO A 575 -31.60 18.21 -7.23
C PRO A 575 -31.01 17.89 -8.61
N PRO A 576 -30.75 16.60 -8.92
CA PRO A 576 -30.25 16.16 -10.22
C PRO A 576 -31.07 16.74 -11.37
N SER A 577 -30.42 17.35 -12.36
CA SER A 577 -31.09 18.00 -13.50
C SER A 577 -31.23 17.09 -14.72
N ARG A 578 -30.79 15.83 -14.60
CA ARG A 578 -30.73 14.87 -15.70
C ARG A 578 -31.20 13.48 -15.30
N ILE A 579 -31.86 12.83 -16.26
CA ILE A 579 -32.19 11.40 -16.25
C ILE A 579 -31.60 10.76 -17.49
N ASP A 580 -30.82 9.70 -17.32
CA ASP A 580 -30.09 9.01 -18.41
C ASP A 580 -29.34 10.00 -19.34
N GLY A 581 -28.63 10.96 -18.74
CA GLY A 581 -27.86 12.02 -19.38
C GLY A 581 -28.68 13.17 -19.99
N ARG A 582 -30.00 13.05 -20.06
CA ARG A 582 -30.94 14.01 -20.69
C ARG A 582 -31.49 14.99 -19.67
N GLU A 583 -31.77 16.22 -20.09
CA GLU A 583 -32.44 17.20 -19.23
C GLU A 583 -33.81 16.71 -18.77
N SER A 584 -34.09 16.85 -17.48
CA SER A 584 -35.29 16.36 -16.81
C SER A 584 -35.56 17.20 -15.57
N ASP A 585 -36.83 17.45 -15.27
CA ASP A 585 -37.29 18.14 -14.06
C ASP A 585 -37.81 17.17 -12.97
N ARG A 586 -37.74 15.84 -13.18
CA ARG A 586 -38.29 14.83 -12.24
C ARG A 586 -37.80 15.00 -10.81
N ALA A 587 -36.50 15.20 -10.58
CA ALA A 587 -35.97 15.38 -9.22
C ALA A 587 -36.35 16.74 -8.61
N GLN A 588 -36.57 17.78 -9.43
CA GLN A 588 -37.05 19.09 -9.01
C GLN A 588 -38.54 19.04 -8.66
N GLN A 589 -39.34 18.21 -9.34
CA GLN A 589 -40.71 17.88 -8.95
C GLN A 589 -40.72 17.12 -7.61
N GLY A 590 -39.88 16.08 -7.49
CA GLY A 590 -39.68 15.31 -6.24
C GLY A 590 -39.22 16.17 -5.06
N ALA A 591 -38.54 17.30 -5.30
CA ALA A 591 -38.18 18.27 -4.25
C ALA A 591 -39.38 18.98 -3.60
N GLY A 592 -40.58 18.85 -4.15
CA GLY A 592 -41.84 19.29 -3.55
C GLY A 592 -42.56 18.22 -2.70
N GLU A 593 -42.12 16.97 -2.74
CA GLU A 593 -42.83 15.85 -2.09
C GLU A 593 -42.53 15.73 -0.58
N PRO A 594 -43.50 15.26 0.23
CA PRO A 594 -43.26 14.94 1.63
C PRO A 594 -42.15 13.89 1.78
N GLY A 595 -41.13 14.20 2.58
CA GLY A 595 -39.97 13.33 2.78
C GLY A 595 -38.71 13.76 2.00
N TRP A 596 -38.82 14.66 1.03
CA TRP A 596 -37.66 15.31 0.44
C TRP A 596 -37.06 16.36 1.39
N ILE A 597 -35.75 16.32 1.60
CA ILE A 597 -34.99 17.19 2.48
C ILE A 597 -33.83 17.77 1.68
N THR A 598 -33.97 19.02 1.25
CA THR A 598 -32.85 19.77 0.68
C THR A 598 -31.99 20.33 1.80
N ALA A 599 -30.71 20.01 1.78
CA ALA A 599 -29.70 20.52 2.71
C ALA A 599 -28.43 20.90 1.96
N LYS A 600 -27.51 21.61 2.61
CA LYS A 600 -26.19 21.85 2.03
C LYS A 600 -25.22 20.72 2.39
N PRO A 601 -24.14 20.51 1.63
CA PRO A 601 -23.14 19.50 1.95
C PRO A 601 -22.53 19.67 3.35
N GLU A 602 -22.29 20.91 3.81
CA GLU A 602 -21.78 21.18 5.17
C GLU A 602 -22.76 20.77 6.30
N ASP A 603 -24.06 20.70 6.01
CA ASP A 603 -25.10 20.32 6.98
C ASP A 603 -25.34 18.80 7.04
N ALA A 604 -24.70 18.01 6.16
CA ALA A 604 -25.00 16.59 5.96
C ALA A 604 -24.98 15.77 7.27
N VAL A 605 -23.95 15.95 8.09
CA VAL A 605 -23.81 15.27 9.40
C VAL A 605 -24.97 15.62 10.34
N ALA A 606 -25.37 16.89 10.39
CA ALA A 606 -26.43 17.36 11.29
C ALA A 606 -27.82 16.84 10.85
N VAL A 607 -28.05 16.72 9.55
CA VAL A 607 -29.29 16.16 8.98
C VAL A 607 -29.34 14.64 9.18
N LEU A 608 -28.28 13.92 8.81
CA LEU A 608 -28.27 12.46 8.76
C LEU A 608 -28.19 11.78 10.15
N ARG A 609 -27.71 12.50 11.18
CA ARG A 609 -27.67 12.01 12.57
C ARG A 609 -29.01 11.47 13.08
N ARG A 610 -30.14 11.94 12.55
CA ARG A 610 -31.51 11.47 12.86
C ARG A 610 -31.71 9.97 12.63
N TRP A 611 -31.01 9.38 11.66
CA TRP A 611 -31.10 7.94 11.33
C TRP A 611 -29.98 7.11 11.96
N ASN A 612 -29.00 7.72 12.64
CA ASN A 612 -27.86 7.01 13.24
C ASN A 612 -28.19 6.23 14.54
N SER A 613 -29.46 6.22 14.97
CA SER A 613 -29.95 5.39 16.08
C SER A 613 -29.24 5.60 17.43
N GLU A 614 -28.94 6.85 17.78
CA GLU A 614 -28.10 7.22 18.93
C GLU A 614 -28.56 6.71 20.31
N ASP A 615 -29.84 6.34 20.45
CA ASP A 615 -30.38 5.74 21.68
C ASP A 615 -30.01 4.25 21.85
N GLU A 616 -29.61 3.58 20.77
CA GLU A 616 -29.13 2.19 20.80
C GLU A 616 -27.62 2.12 20.99
N PHE A 617 -26.90 2.98 20.27
CA PHE A 617 -25.43 3.02 20.20
C PHE A 617 -24.96 4.39 19.75
N ARG A 618 -23.93 4.95 20.40
CA ARG A 618 -23.22 6.15 19.91
C ARG A 618 -21.80 6.22 20.43
N ILE A 619 -20.93 6.86 19.65
CA ILE A 619 -19.54 7.17 20.00
C ILE A 619 -19.43 8.68 20.23
N ARG A 620 -18.80 9.06 21.35
CA ARG A 620 -18.51 10.45 21.71
C ARG A 620 -17.01 10.63 21.90
N ARG A 621 -16.37 11.26 20.92
CA ARG A 621 -14.95 11.65 20.99
C ARG A 621 -14.73 12.72 22.06
N ALA A 622 -13.56 12.74 22.68
CA ALA A 622 -13.19 13.79 23.62
C ALA A 622 -13.01 15.15 22.91
N GLU A 623 -13.25 16.26 23.62
CA GLU A 623 -13.20 17.63 23.08
C GLU A 623 -11.87 18.00 22.40
N LYS A 624 -10.78 17.32 22.76
CA LYS A 624 -9.41 17.53 22.25
C LYS A 624 -8.81 16.27 21.62
N ASP A 625 -9.66 15.34 21.17
CA ASP A 625 -9.23 14.15 20.44
C ASP A 625 -8.62 14.55 19.08
N GLY A 626 -7.32 14.31 18.91
CA GLY A 626 -6.57 14.59 17.67
C GLY A 626 -6.31 13.35 16.80
N GLY A 627 -6.84 12.19 17.17
CA GLY A 627 -6.68 10.95 16.42
C GLY A 627 -7.54 10.90 15.15
N VAL A 628 -7.40 9.82 14.38
CA VAL A 628 -8.22 9.55 13.20
C VAL A 628 -9.01 8.27 13.50
N LEU A 629 -10.23 8.43 13.99
CA LEU A 629 -11.04 7.34 14.55
C LEU A 629 -12.04 6.80 13.53
N PHE A 630 -11.97 5.49 13.27
CA PHE A 630 -12.98 4.75 12.52
C PHE A 630 -13.64 3.69 13.41
N HIS A 631 -14.88 3.31 13.09
CA HIS A 631 -15.59 2.23 13.79
C HIS A 631 -16.27 1.23 12.85
N MET A 632 -16.40 -0.01 13.31
CA MET A 632 -17.25 -1.04 12.72
C MET A 632 -18.17 -1.61 13.79
N ARG A 633 -19.44 -1.85 13.46
CA ARG A 633 -20.43 -2.49 14.34
C ARG A 633 -21.04 -3.72 13.66
N ARG A 634 -21.01 -4.86 14.35
CA ARG A 634 -21.62 -6.13 13.93
C ARG A 634 -22.63 -6.57 14.97
N LYS A 635 -23.90 -6.68 14.60
CA LYS A 635 -24.97 -7.15 15.49
C LYS A 635 -25.00 -8.67 15.52
N LEU A 636 -24.99 -9.24 16.72
CA LEU A 636 -25.18 -10.65 17.04
C LEU A 636 -26.54 -10.82 17.75
N ALA A 637 -26.99 -12.06 17.91
CA ALA A 637 -28.26 -12.35 18.59
C ALA A 637 -28.30 -11.86 20.06
N ASP A 638 -27.15 -11.87 20.73
CA ASP A 638 -27.00 -11.62 22.16
C ASP A 638 -26.14 -10.38 22.50
N GLY A 639 -25.83 -9.52 21.53
CA GLY A 639 -25.10 -8.26 21.73
C GLY A 639 -24.51 -7.69 20.44
N ASP A 640 -23.71 -6.63 20.57
CA ASP A 640 -23.00 -6.01 19.44
C ASP A 640 -21.49 -6.16 19.61
N LEU A 641 -20.79 -6.57 18.55
CA LEU A 641 -19.33 -6.51 18.46
C LEU A 641 -18.96 -5.16 17.80
N VAL A 642 -18.04 -4.44 18.43
CA VAL A 642 -17.60 -3.09 18.02
C VAL A 642 -16.09 -3.08 17.89
N PHE A 643 -15.58 -2.64 16.75
CA PHE A 643 -14.15 -2.44 16.53
C PHE A 643 -13.88 -0.95 16.35
N LEU A 644 -12.93 -0.43 17.12
CA LEU A 644 -12.45 0.95 17.06
C LEU A 644 -10.99 0.95 16.61
N VAL A 645 -10.65 1.85 15.68
CA VAL A 645 -9.29 2.00 15.14
C VAL A 645 -8.89 3.45 15.11
N ASN A 646 -7.72 3.78 15.68
CA ASN A 646 -7.07 5.05 15.50
C ASN A 646 -5.97 4.92 14.44
N THR A 647 -6.24 5.42 13.24
CA THR A 647 -5.31 5.39 12.09
C THR A 647 -4.27 6.51 12.16
N SER A 648 -4.31 7.42 13.15
CA SER A 648 -3.25 8.41 13.35
C SER A 648 -1.96 7.76 13.83
N ILE A 649 -0.83 8.11 13.20
CA ILE A 649 0.52 7.71 13.62
C ILE A 649 1.13 8.64 14.70
N ALA A 650 0.52 9.82 14.92
CA ALA A 650 1.05 10.84 15.82
C ALA A 650 0.20 11.06 17.08
N ASN A 651 -1.13 11.03 16.94
CA ASN A 651 -2.05 11.42 18.01
C ASN A 651 -2.83 10.22 18.57
N PRO A 652 -3.06 10.13 19.89
CA PRO A 652 -4.02 9.20 20.46
C PRO A 652 -5.47 9.61 20.11
N SER A 653 -6.42 8.69 20.35
CA SER A 653 -7.86 8.99 20.31
C SER A 653 -8.53 8.54 21.61
N ASP A 654 -9.29 9.44 22.22
CA ASP A 654 -9.96 9.25 23.50
C ASP A 654 -11.45 9.55 23.38
N GLY A 655 -12.29 8.83 24.12
CA GLY A 655 -13.73 9.09 24.13
C GLY A 655 -14.53 8.05 24.89
N ILE A 656 -15.82 8.01 24.60
CA ILE A 656 -16.81 7.15 25.25
C ILE A 656 -17.67 6.47 24.18
N VAL A 657 -17.93 5.18 24.36
CA VAL A 657 -18.98 4.43 23.65
C VAL A 657 -20.15 4.22 24.61
N GLU A 658 -21.33 4.68 24.22
CA GLU A 658 -22.58 4.46 24.95
C GLU A 658 -23.46 3.47 24.18
N SER A 659 -24.11 2.56 24.90
CA SER A 659 -25.02 1.59 24.29
C SER A 659 -26.10 1.12 25.25
N ASN A 660 -27.29 0.76 24.74
CA ASN A 660 -28.41 0.27 25.55
C ASN A 660 -28.27 -1.20 26.05
N ARG A 661 -27.09 -1.80 25.86
CA ARG A 661 -26.74 -3.16 26.28
C ARG A 661 -26.40 -3.17 27.79
N LYS A 662 -26.18 -4.36 28.38
CA LYS A 662 -26.12 -4.57 29.85
C LYS A 662 -24.73 -4.86 30.41
N GLY A 663 -23.70 -4.93 29.57
CA GLY A 663 -22.33 -5.15 29.99
C GLY A 663 -21.36 -5.11 28.83
N VAL A 664 -20.08 -4.89 29.14
CA VAL A 664 -19.02 -4.74 28.14
C VAL A 664 -17.87 -5.69 28.44
N GLU A 665 -17.36 -6.35 27.41
CA GLU A 665 -16.14 -7.14 27.40
C GLU A 665 -15.14 -6.56 26.40
N VAL A 666 -13.85 -6.79 26.63
CA VAL A 666 -12.78 -6.58 25.66
C VAL A 666 -12.32 -7.93 25.11
N TRP A 667 -12.13 -7.98 23.79
CA TRP A 667 -11.67 -9.15 23.06
C TRP A 667 -10.29 -8.80 22.48
N ASP A 668 -9.23 -9.44 22.97
CA ASP A 668 -7.85 -9.13 22.57
C ASP A 668 -7.44 -9.99 21.35
N PRO A 669 -7.35 -9.43 20.12
CA PRO A 669 -6.95 -10.18 18.93
C PRO A 669 -5.50 -10.65 18.96
N ALA A 670 -4.59 -10.00 19.70
CA ALA A 670 -3.19 -10.43 19.80
C ALA A 670 -3.07 -11.72 20.64
N THR A 671 -3.76 -11.78 21.79
CA THR A 671 -3.66 -12.95 22.69
C THR A 671 -4.80 -13.96 22.58
N GLY A 672 -5.93 -13.60 21.96
CA GLY A 672 -7.16 -14.39 21.92
C GLY A 672 -7.92 -14.42 23.25
N ARG A 673 -7.52 -13.61 24.25
CA ARG A 673 -8.19 -13.53 25.55
C ARG A 673 -9.45 -12.68 25.45
N ILE A 674 -10.44 -13.02 26.27
CA ILE A 674 -11.66 -12.23 26.46
C ILE A 674 -11.85 -12.01 27.95
N SER A 675 -12.12 -10.77 28.35
CA SER A 675 -12.33 -10.37 29.74
C SER A 675 -13.35 -9.24 29.84
N PRO A 676 -13.98 -9.04 31.01
CA PRO A 676 -14.78 -7.84 31.24
C PRO A 676 -13.98 -6.57 30.99
N PHE A 677 -14.64 -5.54 30.47
CA PHE A 677 -14.08 -4.20 30.29
C PHE A 677 -14.55 -3.25 31.41
N ALA A 678 -13.89 -2.10 31.56
CA ALA A 678 -14.31 -1.08 32.52
C ALA A 678 -15.44 -0.23 31.93
N PHE A 679 -16.60 -0.23 32.57
CA PHE A 679 -17.76 0.55 32.15
C PHE A 679 -18.62 0.99 33.33
N GLU A 680 -19.39 2.06 33.12
CA GLU A 680 -20.41 2.58 34.03
C GLU A 680 -21.80 2.11 33.57
N THR A 681 -22.70 1.84 34.51
CA THR A 681 -24.12 1.58 34.19
C THR A 681 -24.87 2.91 34.13
N THR A 682 -25.60 3.14 33.04
CA THR A 682 -26.42 4.35 32.84
C THR A 682 -27.91 4.01 33.03
N GLY A 683 -28.79 5.01 33.02
CA GLY A 683 -30.23 4.79 33.11
C GLY A 683 -30.83 4.01 31.92
N SER A 684 -30.12 3.94 30.79
CA SER A 684 -30.55 3.28 29.56
C SER A 684 -29.67 2.09 29.12
N GLY A 685 -28.53 1.85 29.77
CA GLY A 685 -27.59 0.78 29.40
C GLY A 685 -26.21 0.94 30.05
N VAL A 686 -25.17 1.05 29.23
CA VAL A 686 -23.76 1.15 29.66
C VAL A 686 -22.99 2.25 28.92
N SER A 687 -21.96 2.76 29.59
CA SER A 687 -21.01 3.77 29.09
C SER A 687 -19.58 3.26 29.31
N ALA A 688 -18.80 3.12 28.24
CA ALA A 688 -17.45 2.59 28.27
C ALA A 688 -16.45 3.63 27.72
N ARG A 689 -15.48 4.04 28.54
CA ARG A 689 -14.41 4.96 28.09
C ARG A 689 -13.34 4.18 27.34
N TYR A 690 -12.95 4.67 26.16
CA TYR A 690 -11.79 4.16 25.42
C TYR A 690 -10.66 5.19 25.42
N SER A 691 -9.44 4.67 25.29
CA SER A 691 -8.22 5.43 25.01
C SER A 691 -7.37 4.57 24.08
N LEU A 692 -7.14 5.06 22.86
CA LEU A 692 -6.34 4.40 21.84
C LEU A 692 -5.04 5.19 21.66
N PRO A 693 -3.86 4.55 21.77
CA PRO A 693 -2.63 5.20 21.35
C PRO A 693 -2.63 5.45 19.82
N PRO A 694 -1.64 6.17 19.27
CA PRO A 694 -1.35 6.13 17.84
C PRO A 694 -1.26 4.68 17.33
N CYS A 695 -1.79 4.42 16.14
CA CYS A 695 -1.92 3.07 15.55
C CYS A 695 -2.69 2.05 16.45
N GLY A 696 -3.44 2.55 17.43
CA GLY A 696 -4.17 1.76 18.43
C GLY A 696 -5.50 1.21 17.91
N SER A 697 -5.91 0.06 18.44
CA SER A 697 -7.16 -0.60 18.07
C SER A 697 -7.79 -1.32 19.27
N LEU A 698 -9.12 -1.42 19.32
CA LEU A 698 -9.87 -2.02 20.43
C LEU A 698 -11.11 -2.75 19.92
N VAL A 699 -11.29 -4.01 20.31
CA VAL A 699 -12.52 -4.78 20.05
C VAL A 699 -13.32 -4.91 21.36
N LEU A 700 -14.53 -4.39 21.36
CA LEU A 700 -15.48 -4.49 22.47
C LEU A 700 -16.69 -5.35 22.09
N PHE A 701 -17.22 -6.10 23.05
CA PHE A 701 -18.51 -6.78 22.92
C PHE A 701 -19.50 -6.23 23.94
N PHE A 702 -20.58 -5.61 23.45
CA PHE A 702 -21.67 -5.05 24.23
C PHE A 702 -22.80 -6.07 24.37
N SER A 703 -22.84 -6.74 25.53
CA SER A 703 -23.68 -7.90 25.81
C SER A 703 -25.11 -7.55 26.24
N ASN A 704 -26.11 -8.27 25.72
CA ASN A 704 -27.50 -8.23 26.23
C ASN A 704 -27.63 -8.84 27.63
N LYS A 705 -26.62 -9.60 28.09
CA LYS A 705 -26.54 -10.21 29.44
C LYS A 705 -25.65 -9.33 30.34
N PRO A 706 -25.98 -9.14 31.63
CA PRO A 706 -25.13 -8.40 32.56
C PRO A 706 -23.71 -8.99 32.64
N VAL A 707 -22.71 -8.12 32.60
CA VAL A 707 -21.29 -8.45 32.82
C VAL A 707 -20.83 -7.69 34.06
N LYS A 708 -19.94 -8.27 34.89
CA LYS A 708 -19.35 -7.52 36.00
C LYS A 708 -18.26 -6.58 35.45
N SER A 709 -18.48 -5.27 35.55
CA SER A 709 -17.51 -4.24 35.15
C SER A 709 -16.12 -4.49 35.77
N ALA A 710 -15.07 -4.35 34.97
CA ALA A 710 -13.70 -4.42 35.43
C ALA A 710 -13.35 -3.15 36.23
N PRO A 711 -12.43 -3.22 37.23
CA PRO A 711 -11.87 -2.01 37.80
C PRO A 711 -11.17 -1.19 36.69
N PRO A 712 -11.27 0.15 36.72
CA PRO A 712 -10.53 0.98 35.76
C PRO A 712 -9.03 0.72 35.88
N GLU A 713 -8.29 0.79 34.77
CA GLU A 713 -6.83 0.76 34.78
C GLU A 713 -6.27 2.08 35.33
N SER A 714 -6.33 2.24 36.65
CA SER A 714 -5.72 3.35 37.39
C SER A 714 -4.55 2.82 38.20
N GLY A 715 -3.33 3.00 37.69
CA GLY A 715 -2.14 2.53 38.37
C GLY A 715 -0.86 3.26 37.95
N ALA A 716 -0.15 3.84 38.93
CA ALA A 716 1.19 4.33 38.71
C ALA A 716 2.13 3.12 38.55
N ALA A 717 2.63 2.91 37.33
CA ALA A 717 3.57 1.84 37.05
C ALA A 717 4.92 2.11 37.72
N ILE A 718 5.35 1.24 38.63
CA ILE A 718 6.63 1.37 39.35
C ILE A 718 7.73 0.82 38.46
N GLN A 719 8.67 1.66 38.04
CA GLN A 719 9.86 1.20 37.32
C GLN A 719 10.78 0.43 38.28
N ILE A 720 11.15 -0.80 37.90
CA ILE A 720 12.17 -1.59 38.58
C ILE A 720 13.55 -1.18 38.06
N ALA A 721 14.47 -0.90 38.96
CA ALA A 721 15.85 -0.57 38.61
C ALA A 721 16.59 -1.80 38.04
N GLY A 722 17.25 -1.62 36.90
CA GLY A 722 18.16 -2.61 36.33
C GLY A 722 19.50 -2.66 37.08
N SER A 723 20.14 -3.82 37.08
CA SER A 723 21.46 -4.06 37.65
C SER A 723 22.54 -3.88 36.59
N GLY A 724 23.22 -2.73 36.62
CA GLY A 724 24.24 -2.33 35.65
C GLY A 724 23.65 -1.79 34.33
N GLU A 725 24.53 -1.45 33.40
CA GLU A 725 24.17 -0.89 32.10
C GLU A 725 23.56 -1.93 31.15
N THR A 726 22.79 -1.46 30.16
CA THR A 726 22.22 -2.31 29.11
C THR A 726 23.29 -2.63 28.08
N ARG A 727 23.59 -3.92 27.85
CA ARG A 727 24.60 -4.35 26.88
C ARG A 727 23.95 -4.70 25.54
N ALA A 728 24.50 -4.16 24.46
CA ALA A 728 24.03 -4.43 23.10
C ALA A 728 24.96 -5.39 22.33
N ARG A 729 24.38 -6.17 21.40
CA ARG A 729 25.08 -7.17 20.57
C ARG A 729 24.31 -7.39 19.25
N ARG A 730 24.96 -7.23 18.09
CA ARG A 730 24.38 -7.67 16.80
C ARG A 730 24.16 -9.18 16.82
N ILE A 731 23.05 -9.66 16.26
CA ILE A 731 22.75 -11.10 16.26
C ILE A 731 23.41 -11.87 15.11
N GLY A 732 24.00 -11.14 14.15
CA GLY A 732 24.69 -11.69 12.98
C GLY A 732 25.72 -10.74 12.37
N PRO A 733 26.35 -11.13 11.24
CA PRO A 733 27.45 -10.40 10.63
C PRO A 733 27.01 -9.05 10.05
N ASN A 734 27.93 -8.10 9.97
CA ASN A 734 27.68 -6.85 9.25
C ASN A 734 27.78 -7.08 7.72
N VAL A 735 27.22 -6.15 6.95
CA VAL A 735 27.07 -6.24 5.50
C VAL A 735 27.69 -5.01 4.82
N LEU A 736 28.43 -5.23 3.73
CA LEU A 736 28.82 -4.22 2.76
C LEU A 736 28.21 -4.59 1.40
N LYS A 737 27.35 -3.71 0.85
CA LYS A 737 26.82 -3.85 -0.50
C LYS A 737 27.81 -3.29 -1.52
N LEU A 738 28.06 -4.04 -2.60
CA LEU A 738 28.86 -3.65 -3.76
C LEU A 738 27.92 -3.55 -4.97
N ASP A 739 27.28 -2.39 -5.12
CA ASP A 739 26.27 -2.11 -6.16
C ASP A 739 26.83 -1.50 -7.46
N TYR A 740 28.16 -1.36 -7.54
CA TYR A 740 28.89 -0.89 -8.70
C TYR A 740 29.93 -1.89 -9.18
N VAL A 741 30.07 -2.01 -10.49
CA VAL A 741 30.84 -3.07 -11.17
C VAL A 741 31.49 -2.55 -12.46
N ASP A 742 32.69 -3.05 -12.77
CA ASP A 742 33.25 -2.99 -14.12
C ASP A 742 32.80 -4.24 -14.89
N VAL A 743 32.09 -4.10 -16.01
CA VAL A 743 31.66 -5.24 -16.84
C VAL A 743 32.29 -5.18 -18.23
N THR A 744 32.93 -6.27 -18.66
CA THR A 744 33.47 -6.47 -20.01
C THR A 744 32.65 -7.52 -20.76
N ALA A 745 32.08 -7.16 -21.91
CA ALA A 745 31.31 -8.06 -22.76
C ALA A 745 31.42 -7.63 -24.24
N GLY A 746 31.46 -8.58 -25.17
CA GLY A 746 31.57 -8.28 -26.61
C GLY A 746 32.84 -7.51 -27.02
N GLY A 747 33.89 -7.53 -26.21
CA GLY A 747 35.13 -6.77 -26.45
C GLY A 747 35.12 -5.33 -25.92
N GLU A 748 34.02 -4.87 -25.35
CA GLU A 748 33.88 -3.53 -24.74
C GLU A 748 33.76 -3.62 -23.22
N THR A 749 34.22 -2.60 -22.50
CA THR A 749 34.12 -2.49 -21.04
C THR A 749 33.30 -1.27 -20.65
N LEU A 750 32.32 -1.48 -19.78
CA LEU A 750 31.57 -0.44 -19.08
C LEU A 750 32.06 -0.39 -17.63
N SER A 751 32.75 0.69 -17.25
CA SER A 751 33.41 0.83 -15.95
C SER A 751 32.59 1.62 -14.93
N ASN A 752 32.72 1.25 -13.65
CA ASN A 752 31.98 1.82 -12.52
C ASN A 752 30.46 1.97 -12.79
N ALA A 753 29.85 1.00 -13.49
CA ALA A 753 28.42 1.02 -13.73
C ALA A 753 27.66 0.49 -12.53
N TYR A 754 26.51 1.10 -12.25
CA TYR A 754 25.51 0.53 -11.36
C TYR A 754 25.04 -0.82 -11.91
N TYR A 755 24.88 -1.83 -11.05
CA TYR A 755 24.68 -3.24 -11.47
C TYR A 755 23.56 -3.42 -12.51
N TYR A 756 22.45 -2.68 -12.41
CA TYR A 756 21.35 -2.74 -13.37
C TYR A 756 21.79 -2.36 -14.80
N ALA A 757 22.57 -1.29 -14.95
CA ALA A 757 23.12 -0.88 -16.24
C ALA A 757 24.13 -1.90 -16.77
N ALA A 758 24.91 -2.53 -15.87
CA ALA A 758 25.85 -3.58 -16.23
C ALA A 758 25.15 -4.87 -16.71
N ALA A 759 24.05 -5.29 -16.07
CA ALA A 759 23.21 -6.39 -16.52
C ALA A 759 22.62 -6.12 -17.91
N GLN A 760 22.02 -4.95 -18.09
CA GLN A 760 21.45 -4.52 -19.37
C GLN A 760 22.53 -4.48 -20.48
N PHE A 761 23.75 -4.04 -20.17
CA PHE A 761 24.90 -4.08 -21.09
C PHE A 761 25.32 -5.52 -21.44
N ALA A 762 25.43 -6.41 -20.45
CA ALA A 762 25.84 -7.80 -20.67
C ALA A 762 24.86 -8.57 -21.56
N PHE A 763 23.55 -8.43 -21.35
CA PHE A 763 22.53 -9.02 -22.23
C PHE A 763 22.61 -8.44 -23.65
N LYS A 764 22.78 -7.11 -23.80
CA LYS A 764 22.91 -6.44 -25.11
C LYS A 764 24.12 -6.92 -25.90
N LYS A 765 25.28 -7.04 -25.26
CA LYS A 765 26.52 -7.54 -25.90
C LYS A 765 26.48 -9.03 -26.24
N ASN A 766 25.55 -9.78 -25.65
CA ASN A 766 25.30 -11.19 -25.96
C ASN A 766 24.03 -11.42 -26.81
N GLY A 767 23.52 -10.39 -27.49
CA GLY A 767 22.50 -10.53 -28.55
C GLY A 767 21.04 -10.41 -28.12
N MET A 768 20.75 -9.93 -26.90
CA MET A 768 19.40 -9.70 -26.39
C MET A 768 19.08 -8.19 -26.32
N PRO A 769 17.81 -7.74 -26.42
CA PRO A 769 17.47 -6.32 -26.27
C PRO A 769 17.79 -5.72 -24.88
N GLY A 770 17.85 -6.58 -23.86
CA GLY A 770 18.08 -6.25 -22.45
C GLY A 770 17.99 -7.53 -21.58
N ASN A 771 18.08 -7.41 -20.25
CA ASN A 771 17.70 -8.51 -19.35
C ASN A 771 16.18 -8.70 -19.46
N PRO A 772 15.65 -9.87 -19.88
CA PRO A 772 14.20 -10.05 -19.99
C PRO A 772 13.54 -10.35 -18.64
N TRP A 773 14.27 -10.76 -17.61
CA TRP A 773 13.69 -11.16 -16.32
C TRP A 773 13.20 -9.97 -15.48
N ASP A 774 13.47 -8.73 -15.89
CA ASP A 774 13.00 -7.49 -15.25
C ASP A 774 11.79 -6.83 -15.93
N SER A 775 11.35 -7.33 -17.10
CA SER A 775 10.42 -6.62 -18.00
C SER A 775 9.64 -7.49 -18.99
N ALA A 776 9.77 -8.83 -18.95
CA ALA A 776 9.09 -9.73 -19.86
C ALA A 776 8.44 -10.94 -19.16
N VAL A 777 7.28 -11.33 -19.69
CA VAL A 777 6.67 -12.64 -19.43
C VAL A 777 7.23 -13.65 -20.43
N GLN A 778 7.48 -14.87 -19.98
CA GLN A 778 7.83 -15.97 -20.89
C GLN A 778 6.57 -16.63 -21.46
N PHE A 779 6.38 -16.56 -22.77
CA PHE A 779 5.46 -17.47 -23.46
C PHE A 779 6.14 -18.83 -23.66
N LYS A 780 5.47 -19.91 -23.22
CA LYS A 780 5.96 -21.30 -23.27
C LYS A 780 7.39 -21.39 -22.69
N ASP A 781 8.38 -21.76 -23.51
CA ASP A 781 9.81 -21.85 -23.21
C ASP A 781 10.67 -20.95 -24.15
N GLU A 782 10.07 -19.95 -24.82
CA GLU A 782 10.73 -19.11 -25.85
C GLU A 782 11.94 -18.30 -25.34
N LEU A 783 12.02 -18.00 -24.04
CA LEU A 783 13.19 -17.35 -23.43
C LEU A 783 14.24 -18.37 -22.96
N ILE A 784 13.90 -19.31 -22.07
CA ILE A 784 14.87 -20.31 -21.55
C ILE A 784 15.48 -21.22 -22.63
N SER A 785 14.84 -21.38 -23.79
CA SER A 785 15.38 -22.17 -24.91
C SER A 785 16.43 -21.45 -25.77
N LYS A 786 16.70 -20.15 -25.52
CA LYS A 786 17.69 -19.38 -26.28
C LYS A 786 19.11 -19.88 -26.05
N THR A 787 19.79 -20.20 -27.15
CA THR A 787 21.21 -20.58 -27.20
C THR A 787 22.10 -19.39 -27.53
N PHE A 788 23.31 -19.36 -26.98
CA PHE A 788 24.31 -18.31 -27.23
C PHE A 788 25.60 -18.92 -27.82
N PRO A 789 26.41 -18.13 -28.57
CA PRO A 789 27.67 -18.62 -29.11
C PRO A 789 28.66 -19.13 -28.05
N PRO A 790 29.50 -20.14 -28.30
CA PRO A 790 30.45 -20.67 -27.30
C PRO A 790 31.43 -19.63 -26.72
N GLU A 791 31.78 -18.61 -27.51
CA GLU A 791 32.66 -17.50 -27.14
C GLU A 791 31.95 -16.34 -26.44
N SER A 792 30.62 -16.33 -26.41
CA SER A 792 29.80 -15.36 -25.68
C SER A 792 30.12 -15.38 -24.18
N GLY A 793 29.78 -14.31 -23.47
CA GLY A 793 30.05 -14.21 -22.04
C GLY A 793 30.22 -12.79 -21.54
N PHE A 794 30.67 -12.69 -20.29
CA PHE A 794 31.16 -11.45 -19.70
C PHE A 794 32.15 -11.71 -18.56
N THR A 795 32.90 -10.68 -18.22
CA THR A 795 33.69 -10.59 -16.98
C THR A 795 33.17 -9.42 -16.17
N ALA A 796 32.71 -9.66 -14.94
CA ALA A 796 32.25 -8.65 -14.00
C ALA A 796 33.26 -8.49 -12.85
N THR A 797 33.65 -7.27 -12.51
CA THR A 797 34.67 -6.99 -11.48
C THR A 797 34.16 -5.99 -10.44
N TYR A 798 34.17 -6.42 -9.18
CA TYR A 798 33.80 -5.63 -8.00
C TYR A 798 35.05 -5.28 -7.18
N ARG A 799 34.99 -4.17 -6.44
CA ARG A 799 36.12 -3.63 -5.66
C ARG A 799 35.66 -3.25 -4.26
N PHE A 800 36.49 -3.52 -3.25
CA PHE A 800 36.26 -3.09 -1.87
C PHE A 800 37.58 -2.91 -1.12
N ASN A 801 37.58 -2.14 -0.03
CA ASN A 801 38.78 -1.79 0.73
C ASN A 801 38.68 -2.24 2.21
N ILE A 802 39.79 -2.73 2.76
CA ILE A 802 39.94 -3.09 4.18
C ILE A 802 41.07 -2.25 4.81
N GLU A 803 40.77 -1.47 5.86
CA GLU A 803 41.78 -0.67 6.57
C GLU A 803 42.31 -1.34 7.86
N CYS A 804 41.60 -2.33 8.40
CA CYS A 804 42.00 -3.14 9.55
C CYS A 804 42.67 -4.45 9.14
N ASP A 805 42.89 -5.35 10.10
CA ASP A 805 43.20 -6.75 9.80
C ASP A 805 41.98 -7.44 9.16
N VAL A 806 42.21 -8.44 8.31
CA VAL A 806 41.14 -9.15 7.59
C VAL A 806 40.30 -9.96 8.59
N PRO A 807 38.97 -9.74 8.69
CA PRO A 807 38.12 -10.50 9.60
C PRO A 807 38.15 -12.00 9.30
N GLY A 808 38.33 -12.84 10.32
CA GLY A 808 38.47 -14.29 10.13
C GLY A 808 37.24 -14.99 9.54
N ASN A 809 36.06 -14.38 9.66
CA ASN A 809 34.80 -14.89 9.11
C ASN A 809 34.35 -14.18 7.81
N LEU A 810 35.23 -13.37 7.19
CA LEU A 810 34.92 -12.59 5.98
C LEU A 810 34.51 -13.50 4.81
N ALA A 811 33.33 -13.25 4.28
CA ALA A 811 32.77 -13.98 3.14
C ALA A 811 32.24 -13.03 2.06
N LEU A 812 32.39 -13.44 0.81
CA LEU A 812 31.71 -12.90 -0.36
C LEU A 812 30.36 -13.61 -0.50
N VAL A 813 29.31 -12.88 -0.84
CA VAL A 813 28.04 -13.44 -1.30
C VAL A 813 27.76 -12.94 -2.71
N VAL A 814 27.46 -13.88 -3.60
CA VAL A 814 27.08 -13.66 -5.00
C VAL A 814 25.85 -14.54 -5.27
N GLU A 815 24.96 -14.09 -6.13
CA GLU A 815 23.79 -14.85 -6.56
C GLU A 815 24.21 -15.89 -7.62
N ARG A 816 23.75 -17.15 -7.50
CA ARG A 816 24.10 -18.26 -8.42
C ARG A 816 25.61 -18.38 -8.73
N PRO A 817 26.50 -18.49 -7.71
CA PRO A 817 27.94 -18.64 -7.91
C PRO A 817 28.33 -19.92 -8.63
N ASP A 818 27.41 -20.88 -8.79
CA ASP A 818 27.56 -22.07 -9.64
C ASP A 818 27.68 -21.76 -11.14
N LEU A 819 27.27 -20.55 -11.57
CA LEU A 819 27.35 -20.10 -12.95
C LEU A 819 28.66 -19.36 -13.29
N TYR A 820 29.50 -19.06 -12.31
CA TYR A 820 30.67 -18.19 -12.47
C TYR A 820 31.97 -18.88 -12.06
N LYS A 821 33.04 -18.61 -12.81
CA LYS A 821 34.39 -18.78 -12.28
C LYS A 821 34.74 -17.53 -11.46
N ILE A 822 34.93 -17.71 -10.15
CA ILE A 822 35.09 -16.60 -9.20
C ILE A 822 36.52 -16.53 -8.69
N LYS A 823 37.09 -15.32 -8.65
CA LYS A 823 38.41 -15.04 -8.06
C LYS A 823 38.35 -13.87 -7.09
N CYS A 824 39.06 -13.98 -5.97
CA CYS A 824 39.37 -12.88 -5.05
C CYS A 824 40.88 -12.64 -5.08
N ASN A 825 41.32 -11.43 -5.46
CA ASN A 825 42.75 -11.07 -5.62
C ASN A 825 43.56 -12.06 -6.49
N GLY A 826 42.91 -12.69 -7.47
CA GLY A 826 43.51 -13.71 -8.35
C GLY A 826 43.44 -15.15 -7.82
N VAL A 827 43.15 -15.35 -6.53
CA VAL A 827 42.90 -16.69 -5.93
C VAL A 827 41.50 -17.15 -6.30
N GLU A 828 41.37 -18.37 -6.82
CA GLU A 828 40.08 -18.96 -7.18
C GLU A 828 39.31 -19.39 -5.92
N VAL A 829 38.03 -19.01 -5.84
CA VAL A 829 37.15 -19.26 -4.69
C VAL A 829 35.78 -19.74 -5.18
N SER A 830 35.05 -20.51 -4.36
CA SER A 830 33.75 -21.07 -4.76
C SER A 830 32.83 -21.32 -3.56
N ALA A 831 31.53 -21.44 -3.82
CA ALA A 831 30.54 -21.83 -2.82
C ALA A 831 30.40 -23.36 -2.78
N GLU A 832 30.21 -23.92 -1.58
CA GLU A 832 29.95 -25.36 -1.43
C GLU A 832 28.49 -25.71 -1.76
N LEU A 833 28.28 -26.61 -2.73
CA LEU A 833 26.98 -27.17 -3.06
C LEU A 833 26.51 -28.16 -1.99
N ASP A 834 25.21 -28.13 -1.66
CA ASP A 834 24.57 -29.08 -0.74
C ASP A 834 24.25 -30.40 -1.46
N GLY A 835 25.31 -31.18 -1.68
CA GLY A 835 25.25 -32.49 -2.32
C GLY A 835 25.04 -32.44 -3.85
N PRO A 836 25.13 -33.60 -4.52
CA PRO A 836 24.85 -33.69 -5.94
C PRO A 836 23.33 -33.68 -6.18
N SER A 837 22.84 -32.72 -6.96
CA SER A 837 21.43 -32.61 -7.39
C SER A 837 21.01 -33.80 -8.28
N LYS A 838 20.79 -34.96 -7.67
CA LYS A 838 20.54 -36.24 -8.35
C LYS A 838 19.08 -36.44 -8.78
N THR A 839 18.15 -35.72 -8.16
CA THR A 839 16.69 -35.87 -8.38
C THR A 839 16.19 -34.97 -9.50
N ALA A 840 16.56 -33.69 -9.51
CA ALA A 840 16.08 -32.72 -10.50
C ALA A 840 16.72 -32.91 -11.89
N ALA A 841 18.03 -33.17 -11.93
CA ALA A 841 18.79 -33.29 -13.18
C ALA A 841 18.32 -34.42 -14.11
N ARG A 842 17.61 -35.44 -13.61
CA ARG A 842 17.14 -36.57 -14.42
C ARG A 842 15.81 -36.32 -15.16
N ALA A 843 14.91 -35.50 -14.62
CA ALA A 843 13.56 -35.34 -15.20
C ALA A 843 13.57 -34.56 -16.53
N TYR A 844 13.98 -33.29 -16.48
CA TYR A 844 13.95 -32.38 -17.65
C TYR A 844 15.01 -32.75 -18.71
N ALA A 845 16.23 -33.11 -18.30
CA ALA A 845 17.29 -33.49 -19.23
C ALA A 845 16.93 -34.73 -20.07
N SER A 846 16.22 -35.72 -19.48
CA SER A 846 15.78 -36.90 -20.22
C SER A 846 14.74 -36.59 -21.31
N ARG A 847 14.01 -35.47 -21.19
CA ARG A 847 13.03 -35.01 -22.18
C ARG A 847 13.69 -34.24 -23.32
N GLN A 848 14.64 -33.34 -23.04
CA GLN A 848 15.42 -32.71 -24.12
C GLN A 848 16.28 -33.72 -24.89
N GLN A 849 16.94 -34.66 -24.22
CA GLN A 849 17.72 -35.73 -24.89
C GLN A 849 16.89 -36.54 -25.89
N ARG A 850 15.59 -36.78 -25.60
CA ARG A 850 14.67 -37.45 -26.52
C ARG A 850 14.23 -36.61 -27.71
N ARG A 851 14.42 -35.29 -27.68
CA ARG A 851 13.97 -34.34 -28.72
C ARG A 851 15.09 -33.83 -29.62
N THR A 852 16.32 -33.73 -29.12
CA THR A 852 17.45 -33.11 -29.85
C THR A 852 18.58 -34.08 -30.21
N GLY A 853 18.58 -35.31 -29.70
CA GLY A 853 19.66 -36.30 -29.97
C GLY A 853 21.04 -35.91 -29.43
N SER A 854 21.13 -34.81 -28.68
CA SER A 854 22.38 -34.26 -28.14
C SER A 854 22.67 -34.81 -26.74
N GLN A 855 23.89 -35.32 -26.55
CA GLN A 855 24.45 -35.56 -25.22
C GLN A 855 25.40 -34.42 -24.85
N ASN A 856 25.42 -34.08 -23.54
CA ASN A 856 26.26 -33.06 -22.89
C ASN A 856 25.79 -31.60 -22.99
N GLN A 857 24.74 -31.25 -22.24
CA GLN A 857 24.71 -30.02 -21.43
C GLN A 857 23.70 -30.16 -20.28
N THR A 858 24.18 -30.60 -19.12
CA THR A 858 23.39 -30.72 -17.88
C THR A 858 24.14 -30.08 -16.73
N ILE A 859 23.92 -28.77 -16.56
CA ILE A 859 24.01 -27.91 -15.37
C ILE A 859 23.55 -26.53 -15.86
N GLY A 860 22.68 -25.82 -15.12
CA GLY A 860 22.21 -24.48 -15.48
C GLY A 860 20.77 -24.19 -15.06
N GLY A 861 19.83 -25.04 -15.46
CA GLY A 861 18.40 -24.76 -15.33
C GLY A 861 17.83 -24.78 -13.91
N TYR A 862 18.33 -25.63 -13.01
CA TYR A 862 17.84 -25.70 -11.64
C TYR A 862 18.67 -24.85 -10.70
N THR A 863 18.01 -24.19 -9.75
CA THR A 863 18.64 -23.43 -8.67
C THR A 863 19.48 -24.35 -7.81
N ALA A 864 20.79 -24.13 -7.83
CA ALA A 864 21.73 -24.79 -6.94
C ALA A 864 21.40 -24.45 -5.48
N THR A 865 21.35 -25.46 -4.61
CA THR A 865 21.32 -25.27 -3.16
C THR A 865 22.74 -25.32 -2.64
N PHE A 866 23.13 -24.32 -1.85
CA PHE A 866 24.45 -24.23 -1.23
C PHE A 866 24.37 -24.66 0.22
N LYS A 867 25.41 -25.31 0.76
CA LYS A 867 25.49 -25.63 2.20
C LYS A 867 25.49 -24.37 3.06
N ASN A 868 26.18 -23.35 2.56
CA ASN A 868 26.27 -22.04 3.16
C ASN A 868 25.69 -21.01 2.18
N TRP A 869 24.56 -20.43 2.53
CA TRP A 869 23.89 -19.35 1.81
C TRP A 869 23.61 -18.18 2.76
N TRP A 870 23.17 -17.05 2.23
CA TRP A 870 22.75 -15.89 3.02
C TRP A 870 21.60 -15.17 2.33
N LEU A 871 20.57 -14.79 3.09
CA LEU A 871 19.32 -14.16 2.65
C LEU A 871 18.41 -15.03 1.75
N ASP A 872 18.92 -15.57 0.65
CA ASP A 872 18.20 -16.46 -0.29
C ASP A 872 19.01 -17.75 -0.53
N LYS A 873 18.33 -18.88 -0.73
CA LYS A 873 18.98 -20.21 -0.94
C LYS A 873 19.87 -20.28 -2.19
N SER A 874 19.73 -19.34 -3.12
CA SER A 874 20.56 -19.17 -4.33
C SER A 874 21.75 -18.21 -4.15
N PHE A 875 21.86 -17.54 -3.00
CA PHE A 875 22.93 -16.57 -2.69
C PHE A 875 24.04 -17.30 -1.92
N GLY A 876 24.96 -17.93 -2.66
CA GLY A 876 26.01 -18.76 -2.06
C GLY A 876 27.04 -17.93 -1.30
N ARG A 877 27.33 -18.32 -0.04
CA ARG A 877 28.30 -17.65 0.83
C ARG A 877 29.68 -18.29 0.70
N ILE A 878 30.64 -17.53 0.20
CA ILE A 878 32.01 -17.95 -0.15
C ILE A 878 32.99 -17.37 0.88
N PRO A 879 33.67 -18.19 1.71
CA PRO A 879 34.71 -17.69 2.60
C PRO A 879 35.89 -17.11 1.81
N ILE A 880 36.24 -15.83 2.03
CA ILE A 880 37.32 -15.14 1.32
C ILE A 880 38.44 -14.62 2.23
N ALA A 881 38.35 -14.78 3.55
CA ALA A 881 39.36 -14.31 4.50
C ALA A 881 40.81 -14.78 4.19
N HIS A 882 40.96 -15.95 3.54
CA HIS A 882 42.25 -16.50 3.12
C HIS A 882 42.82 -15.90 1.82
N ALA A 883 42.00 -15.17 1.05
CA ALA A 883 42.34 -14.56 -0.24
C ALA A 883 42.29 -13.01 -0.19
N ALA A 884 41.53 -12.45 0.75
CA ALA A 884 41.47 -11.02 1.02
C ALA A 884 42.76 -10.49 1.68
N LYS A 885 43.00 -9.19 1.55
CA LYS A 885 44.17 -8.47 2.08
C LYS A 885 43.78 -7.10 2.60
N ARG A 886 44.65 -6.48 3.41
CA ARG A 886 44.53 -5.05 3.75
C ARG A 886 44.77 -4.18 2.51
N GLY A 887 44.04 -3.08 2.39
CA GLY A 887 43.97 -2.23 1.20
C GLY A 887 42.89 -2.68 0.21
N GLU A 888 43.12 -2.43 -1.08
CA GLU A 888 42.18 -2.76 -2.16
C GLU A 888 42.09 -4.27 -2.41
N ASN A 889 40.85 -4.76 -2.53
CA ASN A 889 40.51 -6.12 -2.89
C ASN A 889 39.67 -6.12 -4.17
N ILE A 890 39.94 -7.10 -5.03
CA ILE A 890 39.27 -7.24 -6.33
C ILE A 890 38.58 -8.61 -6.37
N VAL A 891 37.29 -8.61 -6.68
CA VAL A 891 36.49 -9.83 -6.94
C VAL A 891 36.11 -9.85 -8.41
N THR A 892 36.40 -10.94 -9.11
CA THR A 892 36.06 -11.11 -10.53
C THR A 892 35.17 -12.33 -10.72
N LEU A 893 34.06 -12.15 -11.44
CA LEU A 893 33.16 -13.20 -11.91
C LEU A 893 33.34 -13.34 -13.42
N GLU A 894 33.63 -14.55 -13.91
CA GLU A 894 33.75 -14.85 -15.34
C GLU A 894 32.67 -15.87 -15.74
N ALA A 895 31.84 -15.50 -16.73
CA ALA A 895 30.77 -16.34 -17.29
C ALA A 895 31.02 -16.56 -18.79
N ARG A 896 31.26 -17.82 -19.19
CA ARG A 896 31.44 -18.24 -20.59
C ARG A 896 31.09 -19.74 -20.76
N PRO A 897 30.23 -20.12 -21.73
CA PRO A 897 29.43 -19.25 -22.59
C PRO A 897 28.37 -18.45 -21.81
N PHE A 898 27.83 -17.40 -22.42
CA PHE A 898 26.65 -16.72 -21.88
C PHE A 898 25.42 -17.63 -21.89
N SER A 899 24.43 -17.30 -21.07
CA SER A 899 23.17 -18.04 -20.95
C SER A 899 22.10 -17.14 -20.31
N MET A 900 20.84 -17.50 -20.50
CA MET A 900 19.69 -16.83 -19.86
C MET A 900 19.71 -16.85 -18.31
N TRP A 901 20.56 -17.66 -17.70
CA TRP A 901 20.63 -17.84 -16.24
C TRP A 901 21.54 -16.82 -15.54
N HIS A 902 22.36 -16.07 -16.29
CA HIS A 902 23.28 -15.09 -15.72
C HIS A 902 22.61 -13.72 -15.56
N GLU A 903 22.43 -13.29 -14.31
CA GLU A 903 21.99 -11.94 -13.96
C GLU A 903 23.13 -11.25 -13.19
N ILE A 904 23.56 -10.07 -13.64
CA ILE A 904 24.59 -9.26 -12.95
C ILE A 904 23.89 -8.42 -11.89
N GLU A 905 24.18 -8.71 -10.63
CA GLU A 905 23.52 -8.10 -9.48
C GLU A 905 24.55 -7.50 -8.51
N ALA A 906 24.10 -6.76 -7.50
CA ALA A 906 24.98 -6.30 -6.43
C ALA A 906 25.62 -7.50 -5.71
N ALA A 907 26.92 -7.47 -5.49
CA ALA A 907 27.61 -8.44 -4.64
C ALA A 907 27.62 -7.94 -3.18
N PHE A 908 27.81 -8.84 -2.21
CA PHE A 908 27.88 -8.46 -0.79
C PHE A 908 29.13 -9.03 -0.13
N ILE A 909 29.72 -8.26 0.79
CA ILE A 909 30.74 -8.77 1.72
C ILE A 909 30.11 -8.83 3.10
N VAL A 910 30.22 -9.98 3.78
CA VAL A 910 29.65 -10.20 5.12
C VAL A 910 30.71 -10.69 6.11
N GLY A 911 30.64 -10.22 7.35
CA GLY A 911 31.58 -10.60 8.42
C GLY A 911 31.54 -9.68 9.64
N ASP A 912 32.48 -9.89 10.56
CA ASP A 912 32.59 -9.12 11.81
C ASP A 912 33.44 -7.87 11.57
N PHE A 913 32.80 -6.78 11.17
CA PHE A 913 33.43 -5.50 10.88
C PHE A 913 32.46 -4.32 11.04
N ARG A 914 32.99 -3.10 11.02
CA ARG A 914 32.24 -1.86 10.80
C ARG A 914 32.59 -1.24 9.46
N LEU A 915 31.73 -0.35 8.99
CA LEU A 915 31.94 0.46 7.79
C LEU A 915 32.20 1.91 8.13
N LYS A 916 33.28 2.46 7.59
CA LYS A 916 33.59 3.89 7.61
C LYS A 916 33.19 4.50 6.25
N PRO A 917 32.35 5.54 6.19
CA PRO A 917 32.04 6.22 4.94
C PRO A 917 33.28 6.95 4.40
N VAL A 918 33.41 6.98 3.09
CA VAL A 918 34.47 7.69 2.34
C VAL A 918 33.88 8.40 1.13
N GLU A 919 34.69 9.12 0.34
CA GLU A 919 34.26 9.87 -0.85
C GLU A 919 33.58 9.01 -1.93
N ARG A 920 33.82 7.69 -1.93
CA ARG A 920 33.17 6.71 -2.82
C ARG A 920 32.80 5.46 -2.03
N GLY A 921 31.56 5.39 -1.56
CA GLY A 921 31.03 4.30 -0.75
C GLY A 921 31.68 4.20 0.64
N PHE A 922 32.09 2.99 1.01
CA PHE A 922 32.52 2.63 2.35
C PHE A 922 33.80 1.78 2.35
N VAL A 923 34.53 1.79 3.47
CA VAL A 923 35.68 0.92 3.73
C VAL A 923 35.48 0.11 5.01
N ILE A 924 35.99 -1.13 5.01
CA ILE A 924 35.92 -2.05 6.14
C ILE A 924 36.93 -1.65 7.20
N VAL A 925 36.45 -1.45 8.43
CA VAL A 925 37.24 -1.12 9.63
C VAL A 925 36.92 -2.07 10.78
N ALA A 926 37.75 -2.03 11.84
CA ALA A 926 37.61 -2.93 12.99
C ALA A 926 36.22 -2.84 13.64
N ASP A 927 35.69 -4.03 13.97
CA ASP A 927 34.37 -4.17 14.55
C ASP A 927 34.26 -3.50 15.93
N ALA A 928 33.03 -3.13 16.30
CA ALA A 928 32.64 -2.77 17.66
C ALA A 928 31.17 -3.16 17.87
N ALA A 929 30.78 -3.39 19.12
CA ALA A 929 29.37 -3.55 19.45
C ALA A 929 28.61 -2.23 19.20
N PRO A 930 27.34 -2.28 18.77
CA PRO A 930 26.47 -1.11 18.81
C PRO A 930 26.29 -0.63 20.26
N GLU A 931 25.96 0.65 20.42
CA GLU A 931 25.69 1.29 21.72
C GLU A 931 24.29 1.94 21.72
N ILE A 932 23.71 2.11 22.91
CA ILE A 932 22.52 2.96 23.10
C ILE A 932 23.02 4.40 23.20
N LEU A 933 23.06 5.09 22.07
CA LEU A 933 23.48 6.48 22.00
C LEU A 933 22.29 7.39 22.33
N ASN A 934 22.12 7.70 23.61
CA ASN A 934 21.24 8.77 24.09
C ASN A 934 21.76 10.13 23.56
N THR A 935 21.40 10.51 22.33
CA THR A 935 21.69 11.84 21.79
C THR A 935 20.81 12.92 22.45
N ILE A 936 21.03 13.20 23.74
CA ILE A 936 20.81 14.56 24.28
C ILE A 936 21.98 15.46 23.81
N GLY A 937 22.25 15.42 22.51
CA GLY A 937 23.13 16.29 21.76
C GLY A 937 22.26 17.00 20.74
N LEU A 938 22.50 18.29 20.54
CA LEU A 938 21.70 19.12 19.63
C LEU A 938 21.62 18.47 18.25
N PRO A 939 20.46 18.56 17.57
CA PRO A 939 20.30 17.94 16.27
C PRO A 939 21.40 18.40 15.31
N ALA A 940 21.79 17.52 14.39
CA ALA A 940 22.59 17.89 13.24
C ALA A 940 21.75 18.84 12.38
N HIS A 941 21.83 20.14 12.69
CA HIS A 941 21.07 21.18 12.03
C HIS A 941 21.39 21.20 10.52
N THR A 942 20.37 21.00 9.69
CA THR A 942 20.49 20.93 8.23
C THR A 942 19.80 22.13 7.57
N ASN A 943 20.29 22.50 6.39
CA ASN A 943 19.63 23.49 5.53
C ASN A 943 18.98 22.84 4.29
N ASN A 944 18.86 21.50 4.24
CA ASN A 944 18.15 20.79 3.19
C ASN A 944 16.61 20.85 3.43
N PRO A 945 15.81 21.37 2.48
CA PRO A 945 14.37 21.51 2.58
C PRO A 945 13.55 20.28 2.15
N ASP A 946 14.11 19.07 1.99
CA ASP A 946 13.38 17.83 1.65
C ASP A 946 12.41 17.36 2.76
N GLY A 947 11.44 18.21 3.13
CA GLY A 947 10.43 18.00 4.17
C GLY A 947 10.61 18.89 5.42
N THR A 948 11.72 19.62 5.58
CA THR A 948 12.12 20.27 6.85
C THR A 948 12.46 21.76 6.71
N ALA A 949 11.57 22.56 6.12
CA ALA A 949 11.73 24.02 6.04
C ALA A 949 10.38 24.74 5.94
N TRP A 950 10.32 25.98 6.45
CA TRP A 950 9.20 26.89 6.21
C TRP A 950 9.41 27.67 4.91
N LEU A 951 8.37 27.71 4.07
CA LEU A 951 8.27 28.64 2.95
C LEU A 951 6.91 29.34 3.00
N SER A 952 6.88 30.66 2.83
CA SER A 952 5.63 31.44 2.78
C SER A 952 4.67 30.93 1.71
N GLY A 953 3.37 31.20 1.86
CA GLY A 953 2.35 30.81 0.86
C GLY A 953 2.53 31.51 -0.49
N GLY A 954 3.35 32.56 -0.54
CA GLY A 954 3.57 33.39 -1.72
C GLY A 954 2.36 34.25 -2.09
N ILE A 955 2.44 34.88 -3.26
CA ILE A 955 1.45 35.81 -3.79
C ILE A 955 0.89 35.21 -5.08
N GLY A 956 -0.41 34.92 -5.13
CA GLY A 956 -1.07 34.37 -6.31
C GLY A 956 -0.80 32.90 -6.61
N PHE A 957 0.00 32.20 -5.78
CA PHE A 957 0.38 30.81 -6.03
C PHE A 957 -0.64 29.81 -5.46
N GLN A 958 -1.01 29.95 -4.18
CA GLN A 958 -2.10 29.20 -3.57
C GLN A 958 -3.45 29.87 -3.83
N LYS A 959 -4.52 29.07 -3.78
CA LYS A 959 -5.90 29.54 -3.85
C LYS A 959 -6.70 29.09 -2.63
N ASN A 960 -7.56 29.96 -2.15
CA ASN A 960 -8.61 29.64 -1.19
C ASN A 960 -9.65 28.70 -1.83
N PRO A 961 -10.49 28.01 -1.03
CA PRO A 961 -11.56 27.14 -1.55
C PRO A 961 -12.56 27.84 -2.48
N ASP A 962 -12.72 29.15 -2.37
CA ASP A 962 -13.56 29.98 -3.27
C ASP A 962 -12.88 30.35 -4.60
N GLY A 963 -11.63 29.91 -4.82
CA GLY A 963 -10.83 30.19 -6.00
C GLY A 963 -10.07 31.53 -5.98
N SER A 964 -10.24 32.35 -4.94
CA SER A 964 -9.45 33.58 -4.75
C SER A 964 -7.98 33.25 -4.43
N ALA A 965 -7.07 34.14 -4.82
CA ALA A 965 -5.65 33.96 -4.54
C ALA A 965 -5.34 34.18 -3.05
N VAL A 966 -4.47 33.33 -2.48
CA VAL A 966 -3.76 33.65 -1.24
C VAL A 966 -2.66 34.65 -1.58
N GLU A 967 -2.60 35.73 -0.82
CA GLU A 967 -1.74 36.89 -1.08
C GLU A 967 -0.89 37.20 0.16
N ASP A 968 0.10 36.35 0.47
CA ASP A 968 1.03 36.59 1.57
C ASP A 968 2.04 37.71 1.21
N ARG A 969 1.54 38.94 1.25
CA ARG A 969 2.29 40.14 0.88
C ARG A 969 3.23 40.63 1.98
N GLN A 970 3.11 40.14 3.22
CA GLN A 970 3.97 40.55 4.32
C GLN A 970 4.31 39.35 5.22
N PRO A 971 5.27 38.50 4.79
CA PRO A 971 5.56 37.25 5.48
C PRO A 971 6.08 37.46 6.90
N TYR A 972 5.52 36.72 7.85
CA TYR A 972 5.96 36.73 9.25
C TYR A 972 5.79 35.36 9.91
N VAL A 973 6.58 35.12 10.96
CA VAL A 973 6.45 33.95 11.84
C VAL A 973 6.54 34.35 13.31
N VAL A 974 5.71 33.72 14.15
CA VAL A 974 5.61 33.93 15.60
C VAL A 974 5.94 32.63 16.33
N PHE A 975 6.74 32.73 17.36
CA PHE A 975 7.20 31.64 18.21
C PHE A 975 6.70 31.83 19.65
N ASP A 976 6.24 30.77 20.31
CA ASP A 976 6.03 30.69 21.77
C ASP A 976 7.16 29.87 22.38
N LEU A 977 7.91 30.48 23.31
CA LEU A 977 8.98 29.84 24.08
C LEU A 977 8.44 28.96 25.23
N GLY A 978 7.11 28.83 25.35
CA GLY A 978 6.39 28.08 26.39
C GLY A 978 6.34 28.81 27.74
N ARG A 979 7.34 29.64 28.05
CA ARG A 979 7.42 30.48 29.25
C ARG A 979 8.30 31.72 29.01
N ALA A 980 8.08 32.77 29.80
CA ALA A 980 8.89 33.98 29.77
C ALA A 980 10.35 33.72 30.20
N THR A 981 11.27 33.75 29.23
CA THR A 981 12.66 33.29 29.29
C THR A 981 13.62 34.41 28.86
N ASP A 982 14.79 34.53 29.51
CA ASP A 982 15.80 35.54 29.17
C ASP A 982 16.63 35.10 27.96
N ILE A 983 16.38 35.70 26.79
CA ILE A 983 17.04 35.36 25.52
C ILE A 983 18.19 36.31 25.24
N ARG A 984 19.29 35.75 24.71
CA ARG A 984 20.52 36.48 24.39
C ARG A 984 20.96 36.32 22.94
N GLN A 985 20.67 35.17 22.32
CA GLN A 985 20.98 34.95 20.89
C GLN A 985 19.87 34.18 20.19
N VAL A 986 19.82 34.35 18.87
CA VAL A 986 19.06 33.52 17.93
C VAL A 986 20.04 32.92 16.93
N ARG A 987 19.90 31.65 16.60
CA ARG A 987 20.63 30.98 15.52
C ARG A 987 19.64 30.67 14.39
N ILE A 988 19.94 31.11 13.17
CA ILE A 988 19.05 30.93 12.01
C ILE A 988 19.79 30.19 10.89
N TRP A 989 19.25 29.05 10.48
CA TRP A 989 19.59 28.38 9.23
C TRP A 989 18.65 28.88 8.14
N ASN A 990 19.24 29.45 7.08
CA ASN A 990 18.48 30.05 5.99
C ASN A 990 18.08 29.00 4.94
N TYR A 991 17.01 29.26 4.19
CA TYR A 991 16.46 28.34 3.18
C TYR A 991 17.48 28.03 2.07
N ASN A 992 17.67 26.74 1.74
CA ASN A 992 18.61 26.30 0.70
C ASN A 992 18.11 25.05 -0.06
N GLU A 993 17.46 25.24 -1.20
CA GLU A 993 16.99 24.12 -2.06
C GLU A 993 17.95 23.79 -3.22
N GLY A 994 19.21 24.24 -3.14
CA GLY A 994 20.15 24.25 -4.27
C GLY A 994 20.58 22.89 -4.84
N HIS A 995 20.14 21.77 -4.24
CA HIS A 995 20.40 20.41 -4.72
C HIS A 995 19.40 19.90 -5.76
N VAL A 996 18.18 20.47 -5.82
CA VAL A 996 17.14 20.08 -6.81
C VAL A 996 17.07 21.10 -7.95
N ARG A 997 17.03 22.39 -7.60
CA ARG A 997 17.08 23.57 -8.49
C ARG A 997 17.68 24.72 -7.68
N ASP A 998 18.45 25.64 -8.27
CA ASP A 998 18.96 26.80 -7.49
C ASP A 998 17.83 27.80 -7.12
N LEU A 999 17.08 27.46 -6.08
CA LEU A 999 16.04 28.27 -5.46
C LEU A 999 16.53 28.86 -4.12
N THR A 1000 17.86 28.86 -3.88
CA THR A 1000 18.47 29.49 -2.69
C THR A 1000 18.20 31.01 -2.62
N GLY A 1001 17.78 31.60 -3.75
CA GLY A 1001 17.21 32.95 -3.84
C GLY A 1001 15.91 33.17 -3.03
N ARG A 1002 15.18 32.11 -2.67
CA ARG A 1002 14.00 32.17 -1.78
C ARG A 1002 14.36 32.30 -0.29
N GLY A 1003 15.65 32.26 0.07
CA GLY A 1003 16.08 32.54 1.44
C GLY A 1003 15.69 33.93 1.91
N THR A 1004 15.46 34.07 3.22
CA THR A 1004 15.33 35.37 3.86
C THR A 1004 16.63 36.16 3.70
N LYS A 1005 16.53 37.47 3.42
CA LYS A 1005 17.70 38.35 3.36
C LYS A 1005 17.69 39.36 4.49
N ASP A 1006 16.67 40.19 4.59
CA ASP A 1006 16.52 41.14 5.70
C ASP A 1006 15.29 40.77 6.54
N LEU A 1007 15.40 40.86 7.87
CA LEU A 1007 14.30 40.60 8.81
C LEU A 1007 14.37 41.53 10.03
N ARG A 1008 13.23 41.72 10.71
CA ARG A 1008 13.12 42.42 12.00
C ARG A 1008 12.59 41.46 13.06
N ILE A 1009 13.20 41.47 14.24
CA ILE A 1009 12.76 40.64 15.37
C ILE A 1009 12.06 41.52 16.40
N LEU A 1010 10.83 41.13 16.75
CA LEU A 1010 10.02 41.78 17.78
C LEU A 1010 9.70 40.79 18.91
N GLY A 1011 9.44 41.28 20.11
CA GLY A 1011 9.20 40.48 21.32
C GLY A 1011 7.98 40.90 22.12
N SER A 1012 7.42 39.93 22.86
CA SER A 1012 6.38 40.14 23.87
C SER A 1012 6.57 39.22 25.08
N VAL A 1013 6.18 39.70 26.26
CA VAL A 1013 6.27 38.95 27.52
C VAL A 1013 4.98 38.17 27.81
N GLU A 1014 3.83 38.72 27.42
CA GLU A 1014 2.51 38.26 27.88
C GLU A 1014 1.49 38.02 26.77
N SER A 1015 1.65 38.61 25.56
CA SER A 1015 0.62 38.59 24.51
C SER A 1015 1.13 38.09 23.16
N LEU A 1016 0.32 37.27 22.48
CA LEU A 1016 0.53 36.83 21.10
C LEU A 1016 0.15 37.88 20.04
N ASP A 1017 -0.55 38.95 20.44
CA ASP A 1017 -1.13 39.93 19.52
C ASP A 1017 -0.51 41.33 19.64
N SER A 1018 0.40 41.52 20.61
CA SER A 1018 1.13 42.79 20.80
C SER A 1018 2.61 42.55 21.03
N PHE A 1019 3.44 43.01 20.09
CA PHE A 1019 4.90 42.89 20.11
C PHE A 1019 5.54 44.27 20.26
N ALA A 1020 5.48 44.81 21.49
CA ALA A 1020 5.93 46.18 21.78
C ALA A 1020 7.46 46.34 21.87
N LEU A 1021 8.22 45.25 21.96
CA LEU A 1021 9.69 45.28 22.10
C LEU A 1021 10.35 45.04 20.74
N ASP A 1022 11.01 46.05 20.17
CA ASP A 1022 11.86 45.87 18.99
C ASP A 1022 13.25 45.38 19.41
N LEU A 1023 13.64 44.19 18.94
CA LEU A 1023 14.90 43.55 19.31
C LEU A 1023 15.99 43.75 18.25
N GLY A 1024 15.64 44.33 17.09
CA GLY A 1024 16.58 44.73 16.05
C GLY A 1024 16.18 44.32 14.64
N ARG A 1025 16.95 44.83 13.67
CA ARG A 1025 16.91 44.43 12.26
C ARG A 1025 18.22 43.73 11.91
N PHE A 1026 18.13 42.66 11.14
CA PHE A 1026 19.24 41.78 10.84
C PHE A 1026 19.24 41.39 9.35
N THR A 1027 20.43 41.24 8.79
CA THR A 1027 20.63 40.76 7.41
C THR A 1027 21.30 39.39 7.46
N LEU A 1028 20.72 38.42 6.76
CA LEU A 1028 21.21 37.05 6.65
C LEU A 1028 21.96 36.84 5.32
N PRO A 1029 23.04 36.04 5.30
CA PRO A 1029 23.67 35.59 4.07
C PRO A 1029 22.77 34.60 3.31
N ARG A 1030 22.96 34.51 1.98
CA ARG A 1030 22.36 33.45 1.15
C ARG A 1030 23.03 32.12 1.47
N ALA A 1031 22.24 31.09 1.76
CA ALA A 1031 22.75 29.78 2.14
C ALA A 1031 23.11 28.90 0.93
N ASN A 1032 23.99 27.94 1.21
CA ASN A 1032 24.39 26.81 0.37
C ASN A 1032 24.36 25.52 1.22
N GLN A 1033 24.61 24.35 0.59
CA GLN A 1033 24.52 23.02 1.22
C GLN A 1033 25.34 22.81 2.51
N SER A 1034 26.32 23.67 2.80
CA SER A 1034 27.18 23.56 4.00
C SER A 1034 27.18 24.82 4.87
N SER A 1035 26.21 25.71 4.69
CA SER A 1035 26.15 26.98 5.42
C SER A 1035 25.82 26.79 6.90
N PRO A 1036 26.64 27.32 7.84
CA PRO A 1036 26.37 27.29 9.28
C PRO A 1036 25.20 28.23 9.63
N PRO A 1037 24.66 28.16 10.88
CA PRO A 1037 23.68 29.15 11.33
C PRO A 1037 24.27 30.56 11.32
N THR A 1038 23.44 31.53 10.95
CA THR A 1038 23.71 32.93 11.27
C THR A 1038 23.34 33.16 12.72
N VAL A 1039 24.30 33.59 13.55
CA VAL A 1039 24.07 33.91 14.96
C VAL A 1039 23.76 35.40 15.08
N LEU A 1040 22.62 35.72 15.68
CA LEU A 1040 22.13 37.07 15.93
C LEU A 1040 22.14 37.33 17.44
N ASP A 1041 22.94 38.28 17.89
CA ASP A 1041 22.90 38.74 19.28
C ASP A 1041 21.69 39.65 19.52
N LEU A 1042 20.93 39.36 20.58
CA LEU A 1042 19.81 40.17 21.03
C LEU A 1042 20.18 40.96 22.30
N PRO A 1043 19.55 42.13 22.53
CA PRO A 1043 19.54 42.73 23.86
C PRO A 1043 18.96 41.71 24.85
N ALA A 1044 19.65 41.46 25.96
CA ALA A 1044 19.26 40.44 26.93
C ALA A 1044 17.88 40.75 27.52
N THR A 1045 16.84 40.08 27.03
CA THR A 1045 15.44 40.48 27.26
C THR A 1045 14.61 39.26 27.64
N ARG A 1046 13.78 39.42 28.68
CA ARG A 1046 12.83 38.40 29.10
C ARG A 1046 11.62 38.40 28.17
N LEU A 1047 11.40 37.30 27.45
CA LEU A 1047 10.35 37.20 26.42
C LEU A 1047 9.64 35.85 26.51
N ARG A 1048 8.36 35.82 26.17
CA ARG A 1048 7.63 34.57 25.92
C ARG A 1048 7.37 34.36 24.44
N PHE A 1049 6.94 35.42 23.75
CA PHE A 1049 6.63 35.37 22.33
C PHE A 1049 7.64 36.20 21.54
N ILE A 1050 8.08 35.67 20.41
CA ILE A 1050 9.01 36.34 19.49
C ILE A 1050 8.42 36.29 18.09
N ARG A 1051 8.48 37.39 17.35
CA ARG A 1051 7.97 37.51 15.98
C ARG A 1051 9.10 37.94 15.05
N PHE A 1052 9.27 37.25 13.93
CA PHE A 1052 10.11 37.70 12.83
C PHE A 1052 9.21 38.28 11.75
N ASP A 1053 9.37 39.58 11.44
CA ASP A 1053 8.84 40.18 10.22
C ASP A 1053 9.90 40.08 9.13
N ILE A 1054 9.59 39.42 8.02
CA ILE A 1054 10.50 39.33 6.88
C ILE A 1054 10.43 40.64 6.09
N LEU A 1055 11.58 41.23 5.79
CA LEU A 1055 11.70 42.52 5.09
C LEU A 1055 12.15 42.35 3.63
N SER A 1056 12.95 41.31 3.33
CA SER A 1056 13.35 40.98 1.96
C SER A 1056 13.79 39.52 1.78
N ASN A 1057 13.81 39.02 0.54
CA ASN A 1057 14.41 37.73 0.17
C ASN A 1057 15.72 37.89 -0.64
N GLN A 1058 16.46 36.80 -0.84
CA GLN A 1058 17.73 36.80 -1.58
C GLN A 1058 17.57 37.03 -3.10
N ASN A 1059 16.35 36.91 -3.65
CA ASN A 1059 15.97 37.33 -5.00
C ASN A 1059 15.71 38.85 -5.12
N GLY A 1060 15.75 39.62 -4.03
CA GLY A 1060 15.57 41.07 -4.04
C GLY A 1060 14.12 41.55 -3.94
N VAL A 1061 13.16 40.66 -3.68
CA VAL A 1061 11.79 41.05 -3.31
C VAL A 1061 11.81 41.68 -1.92
N THR A 1062 11.13 42.81 -1.75
CA THR A 1062 10.94 43.51 -0.46
C THR A 1062 9.49 43.39 0.00
N TYR A 1063 9.28 43.39 1.32
CA TYR A 1063 7.98 43.22 1.96
C TYR A 1063 7.61 44.44 2.84
N PRO A 1064 6.35 44.92 2.84
CA PRO A 1064 5.21 44.40 2.08
C PRO A 1064 5.36 44.52 0.56
N ALA A 1065 5.02 43.44 -0.15
CA ALA A 1065 5.27 43.33 -1.59
C ALA A 1065 4.24 44.09 -2.42
N ASN A 1066 4.74 44.95 -3.32
CA ASN A 1066 3.93 45.71 -4.27
C ASN A 1066 3.84 44.99 -5.63
N GLY A 1067 2.65 45.03 -6.26
CA GLY A 1067 2.43 44.41 -7.58
C GLY A 1067 2.50 42.87 -7.54
N GLN A 1068 3.09 42.27 -8.58
CA GLN A 1068 3.37 40.83 -8.66
C GLN A 1068 4.90 40.64 -8.70
N PRO A 1069 5.54 40.25 -7.57
CA PRO A 1069 6.99 40.09 -7.52
C PRO A 1069 7.48 38.84 -8.25
N GLN A 1070 8.77 38.83 -8.60
CA GLN A 1070 9.44 37.68 -9.19
C GLN A 1070 9.32 36.44 -8.30
N ASP A 1071 9.10 35.28 -8.92
CA ASP A 1071 8.97 33.99 -8.22
C ASP A 1071 7.91 34.04 -7.10
N ASN A 1072 6.77 34.69 -7.40
CA ASN A 1072 5.60 34.86 -6.53
C ASN A 1072 5.88 35.49 -5.15
N GLY A 1073 7.06 36.08 -4.92
CA GLY A 1073 7.42 36.59 -3.60
C GLY A 1073 7.56 35.49 -2.55
N PHE A 1074 8.03 34.30 -2.95
CA PHE A 1074 8.38 33.26 -1.98
C PHE A 1074 9.53 33.70 -1.08
N VAL A 1075 9.39 33.47 0.23
CA VAL A 1075 10.48 33.63 1.19
C VAL A 1075 10.38 32.59 2.31
N GLY A 1076 11.51 32.07 2.76
CA GLY A 1076 11.55 30.99 3.73
C GLY A 1076 12.75 31.01 4.67
N LEU A 1077 12.72 30.06 5.61
CA LEU A 1077 13.77 29.75 6.59
C LEU A 1077 13.82 28.23 6.77
N ALA A 1078 15.01 27.68 7.02
CA ALA A 1078 15.16 26.24 7.29
C ALA A 1078 14.94 25.94 8.78
N GLU A 1079 15.68 26.58 9.67
CA GLU A 1079 15.61 26.33 11.12
C GLU A 1079 15.94 27.57 11.95
N VAL A 1080 15.37 27.68 13.15
CA VAL A 1080 15.52 28.79 14.11
C VAL A 1080 15.66 28.24 15.53
N GLN A 1081 16.77 28.52 16.21
CA GLN A 1081 17.02 28.14 17.60
C GLN A 1081 17.23 29.37 18.48
N PHE A 1082 16.56 29.41 19.63
CA PHE A 1082 16.70 30.46 20.63
C PHE A 1082 17.69 30.04 21.73
N VAL A 1083 18.54 30.96 22.17
CA VAL A 1083 19.58 30.71 23.18
C VAL A 1083 19.45 31.70 24.34
N THR A 1084 19.47 31.15 25.55
CA THR A 1084 19.33 31.89 26.80
C THR A 1084 20.56 32.76 27.12
N SER A 1085 20.42 33.66 28.09
CA SER A 1085 21.52 34.43 28.70
C SER A 1085 22.65 33.58 29.30
N GLN A 1086 22.41 32.29 29.55
CA GLN A 1086 23.41 31.34 30.06
C GLN A 1086 24.13 30.56 28.94
N GLY A 1087 23.79 30.80 27.66
CA GLY A 1087 24.36 30.06 26.51
C GLY A 1087 23.62 28.77 26.16
N GLU A 1088 22.62 28.38 26.96
CA GLU A 1088 21.82 27.16 26.76
C GLU A 1088 20.66 27.37 25.78
N PRO A 1089 20.40 26.43 24.84
CA PRO A 1089 19.23 26.47 23.96
C PRO A 1089 17.89 26.36 24.71
N VAL A 1090 16.88 27.11 24.26
CA VAL A 1090 15.51 27.01 24.79
C VAL A 1090 14.83 25.76 24.24
N LYS A 1091 14.33 24.90 25.12
CA LYS A 1091 13.62 23.66 24.77
C LYS A 1091 12.10 23.88 24.73
N GLY A 1092 11.41 23.16 23.85
CA GLY A 1092 9.94 23.18 23.76
C GLY A 1092 9.35 24.44 23.12
N VAL A 1093 10.15 25.17 22.34
CA VAL A 1093 9.66 26.28 21.50
C VAL A 1093 8.69 25.75 20.46
N LYS A 1094 7.62 26.49 20.18
CA LYS A 1094 6.64 26.16 19.15
C LYS A 1094 6.45 27.32 18.19
N VAL A 1095 6.14 27.06 16.92
CA VAL A 1095 5.53 28.07 16.06
C VAL A 1095 4.09 28.27 16.51
N ALA A 1096 3.73 29.50 16.83
CA ALA A 1096 2.41 29.89 17.31
C ALA A 1096 1.52 30.49 16.21
N ARG A 1097 2.11 31.16 15.20
CA ARG A 1097 1.40 31.72 14.04
C ARG A 1097 2.36 32.00 12.89
N VAL A 1098 1.88 31.90 11.65
CA VAL A 1098 2.54 32.43 10.45
C VAL A 1098 1.56 33.30 9.65
N SER A 1099 2.09 34.10 8.73
CA SER A 1099 1.32 34.82 7.70
C SER A 1099 0.68 33.88 6.67
N GLY A 1100 1.41 32.82 6.30
CA GLY A 1100 1.03 31.81 5.31
C GLY A 1100 2.15 30.79 5.13
N GLU A 1101 1.83 29.65 4.53
CA GLU A 1101 2.80 28.56 4.32
C GLU A 1101 2.47 27.69 3.10
N LEU A 1102 3.51 27.17 2.44
CA LEU A 1102 3.35 26.30 1.29
C LEU A 1102 3.13 24.83 1.71
N GLY A 1103 1.91 24.52 2.16
CA GLY A 1103 1.53 23.17 2.62
C GLY A 1103 1.68 22.07 1.56
N SER A 1104 1.40 22.38 0.29
CA SER A 1104 1.80 21.53 -0.85
C SER A 1104 3.32 21.37 -0.88
N HIS A 1105 3.83 20.13 -0.90
CA HIS A 1105 5.26 19.80 -0.74
C HIS A 1105 5.81 19.92 0.70
N GLN A 1106 4.95 19.92 1.72
CA GLN A 1106 5.34 19.84 3.16
C GLN A 1106 6.25 21.00 3.64
N ARG A 1107 6.20 22.19 3.02
CA ARG A 1107 7.04 23.34 3.38
C ARG A 1107 6.40 24.19 4.51
N VAL A 1108 5.99 23.52 5.59
CA VAL A 1108 5.21 24.09 6.70
C VAL A 1108 6.08 24.58 7.86
N ALA A 1109 5.57 25.54 8.62
CA ALA A 1109 6.29 26.16 9.73
C ALA A 1109 6.50 25.25 10.95
N ALA A 1110 5.77 24.15 11.05
CA ALA A 1110 5.88 23.19 12.15
C ALA A 1110 7.32 22.69 12.38
N TYR A 1111 8.14 22.60 11.32
CA TYR A 1111 9.51 22.09 11.37
C TYR A 1111 10.58 23.15 11.70
N LEU A 1112 10.19 24.41 11.88
CA LEU A 1112 11.12 25.55 11.89
C LEU A 1112 11.91 25.74 13.20
N VAL A 1113 11.46 25.22 14.35
CA VAL A 1113 12.06 25.55 15.67
C VAL A 1113 12.77 24.41 16.40
N ASP A 1114 12.61 23.20 15.89
CA ASP A 1114 13.13 21.97 16.48
C ASP A 1114 13.55 20.93 15.42
N GLY A 1115 13.39 21.26 14.13
CA GLY A 1115 13.65 20.35 13.02
C GLY A 1115 12.74 19.11 13.01
N SER A 1116 11.62 19.09 13.76
CA SER A 1116 10.91 17.88 14.21
C SER A 1116 10.26 16.96 13.17
N GLY A 1117 10.50 17.18 11.87
CA GLY A 1117 10.49 16.07 10.89
C GLY A 1117 11.58 15.03 11.20
N LEU A 1118 12.63 15.48 11.90
CA LEU A 1118 13.58 14.69 12.65
C LEU A 1118 13.20 14.76 14.13
N GLY A 1119 12.66 13.67 14.68
CA GLY A 1119 12.94 13.39 16.10
C GLY A 1119 14.46 13.41 16.33
N VAL A 1120 14.89 13.77 17.56
CA VAL A 1120 16.31 13.80 18.01
C VAL A 1120 17.15 12.85 17.16
N PRO A 1121 18.11 13.33 16.33
CA PRO A 1121 18.75 12.51 15.31
C PRO A 1121 19.24 11.19 15.88
N ARG A 1122 18.43 10.17 15.58
CA ARG A 1122 18.55 8.83 16.14
C ARG A 1122 19.83 8.25 15.58
N THR A 1123 20.86 8.16 16.42
CA THR A 1123 22.16 7.62 15.99
C THR A 1123 22.07 6.09 16.00
N GLY A 1124 21.28 5.57 15.06
CA GLY A 1124 21.00 4.15 14.89
C GLY A 1124 22.20 3.38 14.36
N TRP A 1125 22.01 2.09 14.14
CA TRP A 1125 23.09 1.18 13.74
C TRP A 1125 23.81 1.64 12.46
N ASP A 1126 23.08 2.27 11.54
CA ASP A 1126 23.60 2.78 10.28
C ASP A 1126 24.72 3.82 10.48
N LYS A 1127 24.52 4.77 11.41
CA LYS A 1127 25.53 5.78 11.78
C LYS A 1127 26.64 5.23 12.67
N GLN A 1128 26.43 4.07 13.30
CA GLN A 1128 27.43 3.36 14.11
C GLN A 1128 28.35 2.43 13.30
N GLY A 1129 28.23 2.42 11.97
CA GLY A 1129 29.06 1.62 11.05
C GLY A 1129 28.37 0.36 10.51
N HIS A 1130 27.04 0.28 10.61
CA HIS A 1130 26.21 -0.82 10.10
C HIS A 1130 25.15 -0.36 9.08
N PRO A 1131 25.51 0.44 8.05
CA PRO A 1131 24.55 1.08 7.13
C PRO A 1131 23.65 0.10 6.39
N PHE A 1132 24.16 -1.10 6.06
CA PHE A 1132 23.42 -2.10 5.30
C PHE A 1132 22.84 -3.25 6.16
N TYR A 1133 22.85 -3.09 7.49
CA TYR A 1133 22.45 -4.14 8.44
C TYR A 1133 20.94 -4.12 8.74
N ALA A 1134 20.36 -5.33 8.82
CA ALA A 1134 18.92 -5.54 9.00
C ALA A 1134 18.55 -6.60 10.06
N GLU A 1135 19.41 -7.61 10.31
CA GLU A 1135 19.05 -8.82 11.08
C GLU A 1135 18.60 -8.53 12.52
N GLY A 1136 19.32 -7.67 13.26
CA GLY A 1136 18.85 -7.15 14.55
C GLY A 1136 19.91 -6.99 15.64
N VAL A 1137 19.57 -6.23 16.68
CA VAL A 1137 20.44 -6.01 17.84
C VAL A 1137 19.72 -6.42 19.12
N SER A 1138 20.37 -7.32 19.86
CA SER A 1138 19.97 -7.75 21.19
C SER A 1138 20.47 -6.75 22.23
N TYR A 1139 19.57 -6.23 23.05
CA TYR A 1139 19.84 -5.39 24.22
C TYR A 1139 19.53 -6.18 25.48
N SER A 1140 20.48 -6.32 26.41
CA SER A 1140 20.35 -7.18 27.60
C SER A 1140 20.63 -6.45 28.91
N GLN A 1141 19.80 -6.70 29.93
CA GLN A 1141 19.98 -6.15 31.28
C GLN A 1141 19.49 -7.17 32.33
N SER A 1142 20.11 -7.17 33.52
CA SER A 1142 19.67 -8.00 34.64
C SER A 1142 18.80 -7.20 35.61
N PHE A 1143 17.81 -7.84 36.22
CA PHE A 1143 16.93 -7.26 37.25
C PHE A 1143 16.89 -8.19 38.47
N VAL A 1144 16.92 -7.63 39.67
CA VAL A 1144 16.82 -8.41 40.92
C VAL A 1144 15.48 -8.14 41.57
N LEU A 1145 14.71 -9.19 41.85
CA LEU A 1145 13.39 -9.13 42.46
C LEU A 1145 13.38 -10.00 43.72
N GLU A 1146 13.02 -9.45 44.87
CA GLU A 1146 12.85 -10.26 46.10
C GLU A 1146 11.78 -11.33 45.91
N LYS A 1147 10.61 -10.91 45.40
CA LYS A 1147 9.51 -11.79 45.00
C LYS A 1147 8.65 -11.10 43.93
N PRO A 1148 8.46 -11.67 42.72
CA PRO A 1148 7.55 -11.09 41.75
C PRO A 1148 6.09 -11.19 42.24
N VAL A 1149 5.42 -10.05 42.41
CA VAL A 1149 4.00 -9.94 42.79
C VAL A 1149 3.28 -8.97 41.86
N GLY A 1150 2.11 -9.37 41.34
CA GLY A 1150 1.32 -8.54 40.40
C GLY A 1150 1.72 -8.69 38.93
N LYS A 1151 1.33 -7.72 38.10
CA LYS A 1151 1.64 -7.70 36.65
C LYS A 1151 2.94 -6.96 36.41
N TYR A 1152 3.85 -7.55 35.63
CA TYR A 1152 5.10 -6.95 35.19
C TYR A 1152 5.13 -6.91 33.67
N VAL A 1153 5.58 -5.78 33.13
CA VAL A 1153 5.73 -5.56 31.69
C VAL A 1153 7.13 -5.03 31.38
N VAL A 1154 7.72 -5.48 30.27
CA VAL A 1154 8.85 -4.80 29.63
C VAL A 1154 8.27 -3.74 28.71
N SER A 1155 8.80 -2.51 28.77
CA SER A 1155 8.33 -1.38 27.97
C SER A 1155 9.50 -0.72 27.24
N LEU A 1156 9.31 -0.44 25.95
CA LEU A 1156 10.24 0.32 25.11
C LEU A 1156 9.82 1.79 25.14
N ARG A 1157 10.80 2.70 25.25
CA ARG A 1157 10.55 4.15 25.38
C ARG A 1157 10.79 4.88 24.07
N ASP A 1158 12.03 4.86 23.61
CA ASP A 1158 12.42 5.37 22.30
C ASP A 1158 13.16 4.25 21.55
N TRP A 1159 12.55 3.77 20.47
CA TRP A 1159 13.06 2.70 19.63
C TRP A 1159 12.54 2.85 18.19
N TYR A 1160 13.21 2.20 17.25
CA TYR A 1160 12.79 2.12 15.86
C TYR A 1160 13.25 0.81 15.22
N GLY A 1161 12.32 0.05 14.65
CA GLY A 1161 12.52 -1.25 14.02
C GLY A 1161 11.19 -1.80 13.51
N SER A 1162 11.20 -2.98 12.89
CA SER A 1162 9.97 -3.66 12.46
C SER A 1162 9.20 -4.25 13.65
N VAL A 1163 9.94 -4.93 14.54
CA VAL A 1163 9.42 -5.66 15.70
C VAL A 1163 10.55 -5.83 16.72
N ALA A 1164 10.21 -6.00 18.00
CA ALA A 1164 11.15 -6.42 19.03
C ALA A 1164 10.72 -7.70 19.74
N GLU A 1165 11.57 -8.74 19.79
CA GLU A 1165 11.32 -9.91 20.64
C GLU A 1165 11.77 -9.62 22.08
N VAL A 1166 10.94 -9.99 23.07
CA VAL A 1166 11.31 -9.95 24.49
C VAL A 1166 11.55 -11.37 24.99
N ARG A 1167 12.74 -11.62 25.55
CA ARG A 1167 13.09 -12.88 26.22
C ARG A 1167 13.41 -12.64 27.69
N VAL A 1168 13.00 -13.58 28.55
CA VAL A 1168 13.26 -13.56 29.99
C VAL A 1168 13.82 -14.91 30.41
N ASN A 1169 14.99 -14.91 31.03
CA ASN A 1169 15.72 -16.10 31.46
C ASN A 1169 15.88 -17.13 30.30
N GLY A 1170 16.13 -16.65 29.07
CA GLY A 1170 16.29 -17.46 27.87
C GLY A 1170 14.99 -17.95 27.20
N LYS A 1171 13.81 -17.58 27.72
CA LYS A 1171 12.50 -17.96 27.15
C LYS A 1171 11.81 -16.75 26.52
N SER A 1172 11.23 -16.92 25.34
CA SER A 1172 10.42 -15.88 24.69
C SER A 1172 9.18 -15.55 25.52
N ALA A 1173 8.93 -14.26 25.74
CA ALA A 1173 7.74 -13.71 26.38
C ALA A 1173 6.68 -13.28 25.35
N GLY A 1174 7.14 -12.86 24.16
CA GLY A 1174 6.31 -12.32 23.09
C GLY A 1174 7.06 -11.26 22.28
N HIS A 1175 6.31 -10.58 21.41
CA HIS A 1175 6.82 -9.54 20.52
C HIS A 1175 6.15 -8.19 20.83
N ILE A 1176 6.91 -7.11 20.75
CA ILE A 1176 6.45 -5.73 20.81
C ILE A 1176 6.47 -5.18 19.38
N PHE A 1177 5.29 -4.80 18.87
CA PHE A 1177 5.12 -4.33 17.48
C PHE A 1177 4.07 -3.21 17.31
N CYS A 1178 3.35 -2.85 18.37
CA CYS A 1178 2.47 -1.68 18.38
C CYS A 1178 2.46 -1.02 19.77
N ALA A 1179 1.98 0.22 19.82
CA ALA A 1179 1.70 0.91 21.07
C ALA A 1179 0.74 0.08 21.96
N PRO A 1180 0.87 0.09 23.30
CA PRO A 1180 1.70 0.97 24.13
C PRO A 1180 3.19 0.58 24.24
N TRP A 1181 3.70 -0.29 23.36
CA TRP A 1181 5.10 -0.72 23.33
C TRP A 1181 5.51 -1.55 24.55
N GLU A 1182 4.62 -2.44 24.99
CA GLU A 1182 4.79 -3.25 26.20
C GLU A 1182 4.58 -4.76 25.96
N CYS A 1183 5.30 -5.60 26.69
CA CYS A 1183 5.13 -7.06 26.71
C CYS A 1183 4.99 -7.57 28.15
N GLU A 1184 3.95 -8.37 28.44
CA GLU A 1184 3.75 -8.99 29.77
C GLU A 1184 4.81 -10.08 30.02
N VAL A 1185 5.57 -9.94 31.11
CA VAL A 1185 6.67 -10.88 31.46
C VAL A 1185 6.44 -11.62 32.78
N THR A 1186 5.36 -11.33 33.52
CA THR A 1186 5.08 -11.87 34.88
C THR A 1186 5.38 -13.36 35.03
N ARG A 1187 4.94 -14.18 34.08
CA ARG A 1187 4.99 -15.66 34.17
C ARG A 1187 6.40 -16.25 34.00
N LEU A 1188 7.37 -15.45 33.58
CA LEU A 1188 8.77 -15.86 33.34
C LEU A 1188 9.76 -15.31 34.38
N LEU A 1189 9.29 -14.41 35.25
CA LEU A 1189 10.08 -13.85 36.34
C LEU A 1189 10.16 -14.83 37.52
N LYS A 1190 11.34 -14.91 38.14
CA LYS A 1190 11.63 -15.71 39.34
C LYS A 1190 12.18 -14.82 40.46
N PRO A 1191 12.10 -15.24 41.74
CA PRO A 1191 12.86 -14.60 42.82
C PRO A 1191 14.36 -14.56 42.53
N GLY A 1192 15.04 -13.50 42.98
CA GLY A 1192 16.45 -13.24 42.72
C GLY A 1192 16.71 -12.60 41.34
N ARG A 1193 17.82 -12.98 40.71
CA ARG A 1193 18.29 -12.41 39.44
C ARG A 1193 17.50 -12.97 38.25
N ASN A 1194 16.98 -12.06 37.44
CA ASN A 1194 16.37 -12.30 36.13
C ASN A 1194 17.23 -11.63 35.06
N GLU A 1195 17.41 -12.30 33.92
CA GLU A 1195 18.00 -11.69 32.74
C GLU A 1195 16.90 -11.43 31.71
N ILE A 1196 16.84 -10.20 31.20
CA ILE A 1196 15.88 -9.76 30.19
C ILE A 1196 16.69 -9.33 28.96
N GLU A 1197 16.28 -9.82 27.79
CA GLU A 1197 16.85 -9.51 26.48
C GLU A 1197 15.73 -8.97 25.59
N VAL A 1198 15.99 -7.86 24.91
CA VAL A 1198 15.10 -7.25 23.91
C VAL A 1198 15.86 -7.24 22.58
N THR A 1199 15.41 -8.01 21.60
CA THR A 1199 16.02 -8.04 20.27
C THR A 1199 15.21 -7.17 19.32
N VAL A 1200 15.70 -5.97 19.01
CA VAL A 1200 15.11 -5.09 17.99
C VAL A 1200 15.54 -5.59 16.62
N ILE A 1201 14.57 -5.80 15.72
CA ILE A 1201 14.79 -6.30 14.35
C ILE A 1201 14.52 -5.17 13.35
N GLY A 1202 15.40 -5.02 12.36
CA GLY A 1202 15.27 -4.03 11.30
C GLY A 1202 14.38 -4.50 10.14
N THR A 1203 14.65 -3.98 8.95
CA THR A 1203 14.05 -4.44 7.69
C THR A 1203 15.10 -4.49 6.58
N LEU A 1204 14.78 -5.15 5.47
CA LEU A 1204 15.69 -5.24 4.32
C LEU A 1204 15.93 -3.93 3.56
N LYS A 1205 15.28 -2.81 3.93
CA LYS A 1205 15.52 -1.47 3.33
C LYS A 1205 17.00 -1.09 3.33
N ASN A 1206 17.69 -1.37 4.43
CA ASN A 1206 19.12 -1.09 4.56
C ASN A 1206 19.95 -2.06 3.71
N THR A 1207 19.55 -3.32 3.58
CA THR A 1207 20.34 -4.32 2.86
C THR A 1207 20.15 -4.24 1.35
N LEU A 1208 18.91 -4.10 0.88
CA LEU A 1208 18.52 -4.19 -0.53
C LEU A 1208 18.27 -2.82 -1.17
N GLY A 1209 17.64 -1.88 -0.46
CA GLY A 1209 17.35 -0.52 -0.94
C GLY A 1209 15.86 -0.27 -1.24
N PRO A 1210 15.53 0.70 -2.12
CA PRO A 1210 16.44 1.48 -2.95
C PRO A 1210 17.31 2.42 -2.11
N HIS A 1211 18.56 2.68 -2.55
CA HIS A 1211 19.53 3.51 -1.79
C HIS A 1211 19.85 4.85 -2.44
N HIS A 1212 19.51 5.02 -3.72
CA HIS A 1212 19.91 6.16 -4.56
C HIS A 1212 18.67 6.90 -5.06
N GLY A 1213 18.83 8.18 -5.39
CA GLY A 1213 17.75 9.01 -5.96
C GLY A 1213 16.73 9.51 -4.93
N ASN A 1214 17.10 9.62 -3.66
CA ASN A 1214 16.27 10.08 -2.54
C ASN A 1214 14.86 9.43 -2.51
N PRO A 1215 14.78 8.09 -2.44
CA PRO A 1215 13.50 7.40 -2.48
C PRO A 1215 12.69 7.69 -1.20
N PRO A 1216 11.39 8.02 -1.30
CA PRO A 1216 10.52 8.11 -0.15
C PRO A 1216 10.42 6.78 0.60
N LEU A 1217 10.16 6.84 1.91
CA LEU A 1217 9.75 5.68 2.70
C LEU A 1217 8.26 5.39 2.48
N GLY A 1218 7.86 4.14 2.70
CA GLY A 1218 6.48 3.66 2.53
C GLY A 1218 6.02 3.50 1.08
N SER A 1219 6.90 3.74 0.08
CA SER A 1219 6.62 3.42 -1.32
C SER A 1219 7.88 3.00 -2.10
N ALA A 1220 7.86 1.86 -2.78
CA ALA A 1220 8.89 1.46 -3.73
C ALA A 1220 8.31 0.66 -4.92
N TRP A 1221 8.87 0.88 -6.11
CA TRP A 1221 8.53 0.18 -7.35
C TRP A 1221 9.80 -0.14 -8.17
N PRO A 1222 9.75 -1.04 -9.16
CA PRO A 1222 10.95 -1.53 -9.87
C PRO A 1222 11.84 -0.42 -10.43
N GLY A 1223 11.22 0.67 -10.91
CA GLY A 1223 11.91 1.86 -11.43
C GLY A 1223 12.93 2.48 -10.47
N MET A 1224 12.66 2.48 -9.16
CA MET A 1224 13.57 3.06 -8.15
C MET A 1224 14.88 2.28 -7.99
N PHE A 1225 14.88 0.98 -8.32
CA PHE A 1225 16.06 0.12 -8.28
C PHE A 1225 16.86 0.13 -9.57
N ARG A 1226 16.42 0.89 -10.59
CA ARG A 1226 17.08 1.01 -11.91
C ARG A 1226 17.99 2.24 -12.01
N VAL A 1227 18.03 3.06 -10.95
CA VAL A 1227 18.72 4.36 -10.91
C VAL A 1227 19.87 4.32 -9.89
N GLY A 1228 21.04 4.80 -10.32
CA GLY A 1228 22.20 5.05 -9.46
C GLY A 1228 23.09 6.13 -10.09
N PRO A 1229 23.85 6.90 -9.30
CA PRO A 1229 24.79 7.91 -9.81
C PRO A 1229 25.71 7.39 -10.93
N GLU A 1230 25.75 8.10 -12.06
CA GLU A 1230 26.51 7.71 -13.27
C GLU A 1230 28.03 7.75 -13.10
N GLN A 1231 28.54 8.52 -12.13
CA GLN A 1231 29.98 8.72 -11.89
C GLN A 1231 30.63 7.62 -11.03
N GLY A 1232 29.90 6.54 -10.74
CA GLY A 1232 30.29 5.49 -9.80
C GLY A 1232 29.70 5.69 -8.40
N PRO A 1233 30.21 4.96 -7.38
CA PRO A 1233 29.68 5.03 -6.02
C PRO A 1233 29.70 6.46 -5.45
N PRO A 1234 28.57 6.99 -4.95
CA PRO A 1234 28.55 8.28 -4.26
C PRO A 1234 29.27 8.17 -2.91
N PRO A 1235 29.61 9.30 -2.24
CA PRO A 1235 30.10 9.28 -0.86
C PRO A 1235 29.20 8.44 0.06
N GLY A 1236 29.78 7.66 0.97
CA GLY A 1236 29.01 6.71 1.80
C GLY A 1236 27.85 7.34 2.58
N LEU A 1237 28.00 8.61 2.99
CA LEU A 1237 26.93 9.37 3.69
C LEU A 1237 25.72 9.72 2.81
N GLN A 1238 25.78 9.53 1.48
CA GLN A 1238 24.67 9.78 0.55
C GLN A 1238 23.80 8.54 0.27
N TYR A 1239 24.17 7.35 0.78
CA TYR A 1239 23.31 6.17 0.69
C TYR A 1239 22.09 6.33 1.62
N HIS A 1240 20.88 6.18 1.07
CA HIS A 1240 19.63 6.37 1.82
C HIS A 1240 19.29 5.16 2.73
N THR A 1241 19.83 5.18 3.95
CA THR A 1241 19.63 4.17 5.01
C THR A 1241 18.74 4.67 6.15
N VAL A 1242 18.16 3.72 6.88
CA VAL A 1242 17.25 3.94 8.01
C VAL A 1242 17.96 3.65 9.33
N SER A 1243 17.85 4.59 10.28
CA SER A 1243 18.44 4.48 11.62
C SER A 1243 17.59 3.62 12.56
N TYR A 1244 17.72 2.30 12.43
CA TYR A 1244 17.16 1.32 13.36
C TYR A 1244 17.94 1.28 14.69
N GLY A 1245 17.25 0.94 15.78
CA GLY A 1245 17.84 0.74 17.10
C GLY A 1245 16.93 0.99 18.29
N LEU A 1246 17.52 0.85 19.48
CA LEU A 1246 16.98 1.29 20.76
C LEU A 1246 17.75 2.55 21.18
N PHE A 1247 17.04 3.64 21.50
CA PHE A 1247 17.62 4.97 21.77
C PHE A 1247 17.50 5.40 23.24
N GLU A 1248 16.63 4.72 24.01
CA GLU A 1248 16.66 4.71 25.47
C GLU A 1248 16.64 3.27 25.99
N PRO A 1249 17.33 2.94 27.09
CA PRO A 1249 17.21 1.62 27.72
C PRO A 1249 15.76 1.20 27.98
N PHE A 1250 15.44 -0.05 27.63
CA PHE A 1250 14.13 -0.63 27.94
C PHE A 1250 13.93 -0.73 29.46
N VAL A 1251 12.68 -0.71 29.92
CA VAL A 1251 12.37 -0.71 31.35
C VAL A 1251 11.44 -1.84 31.75
N LEU A 1252 11.73 -2.45 32.90
CA LEU A 1252 10.80 -3.35 33.59
C LEU A 1252 9.88 -2.50 34.48
N LYS A 1253 8.57 -2.54 34.25
CA LYS A 1253 7.55 -1.90 35.07
C LYS A 1253 6.77 -2.95 35.87
N GLN A 1254 6.50 -2.68 37.13
CA GLN A 1254 5.47 -3.35 37.92
C GLN A 1254 4.20 -2.51 37.86
N MET A 1255 3.13 -3.05 37.29
CA MET A 1255 1.82 -2.39 37.29
C MET A 1255 1.22 -2.53 38.68
N SER A 1256 0.91 -1.41 39.34
CA SER A 1256 0.23 -1.45 40.63
C SER A 1256 -1.11 -2.16 40.48
N ALA A 1257 -1.39 -3.13 41.36
CA ALA A 1257 -2.76 -3.55 41.56
C ALA A 1257 -3.54 -2.34 42.10
N ALA A 1258 -4.75 -2.09 41.59
CA ALA A 1258 -5.70 -1.24 42.32
C ALA A 1258 -5.82 -1.79 43.75
N ASP A 1259 -5.68 -0.91 44.75
CA ASP A 1259 -5.42 -1.32 46.12
C ASP A 1259 -6.42 -2.36 46.63
N ARG A 1260 -5.91 -3.49 47.11
CA ARG A 1260 -6.71 -4.43 47.90
C ARG A 1260 -6.80 -3.90 49.33
N GLN A 1261 -7.80 -3.07 49.58
CA GLN A 1261 -8.43 -2.93 50.90
C GLN A 1261 -9.82 -3.56 50.86
#